data_AF-A0AAJ1X358-F1
#
_entry.id   AF-A0AAJ1X358-F1
#
_cell.length_a   1.000
_cell.length_b   1.000
_cell.length_c   1.000
_cell.angle_alpha   90.00
_cell.angle_beta   90.00
_cell.angle_gamma   90.00
#
_symmetry.space_group_name_H-M   'P 1'
#
loop_
_entity.id
_entity.type
_entity.pdbx_description
1 polymer ?
#
loop_
_entity_poly.entity_id
_entity_poly.type
_entity_poly.pdbx_seq_one_letter_code
_entity_poly.pdbx_strand_id
1 'polypeptide(L)'
;MPSPLRAYLMVFDPQGSPQTKVHTDLKDIVDEWDAHASDDVSAVLHIGFDRVATRHFENLAQKFPGHVLLTEGAKYCLPKGYTSSQSPVGAVRDEEVFLGLTGWGYAADDPSPPTNSQSANPKNADGAAAKRELWIEGYLMAFPEDRAKLDEARIACDASYLENEHELPHALRKSLGQFRQNHLTLGNTDDPCLIARRSPPWLLERHFDTLPISVRVANVFSQSGIRTVSDLASASKEELLRAKNFGKTSIRNVLEALNQGIADGPYSQEDELEKGLHLAFLPALRNALGNLSDREKDILVKRMGLDGPQMTLAEIGDEYGITRERIRQVEAKAVTKIIATEIWDDVFERKIVELLVDRREPLPLRALGLLDDWFEGAHEKPKVFSYWLDAIPSLDVHLISIDNIEYITALNQSEWENAEREAKALLQGGIGLDWSEEFCRDSVHGLLASKGRELRDVLWDRVALLCRFADTGAGRILQSYGRGAEQAVLVVMEESDKALHYSELAEAIAVRFEQDFDVRRIHNAASNVGLLLGRGTYGLRKHIPMLEDDFLLLGDWAEEVVLDGPEERQWHASEILRIIADRAEFQFSEVDQYVVSAALNGRESVVDLGRLVWRRKGENGTSSHARIDIRQALLFVLEEAGHPLRTNELRKRLNEKRGTNQTFQIVPADPLIRVGTSLWGINDRDVPIKRQDQGHLITLAKSILTDLRHGIHVTEATKYFFNLPEIDPEALFSLLTLDNDLRVSQGRYLFLDSWGEPRRLSLPEALDRVLSEDQKTWSLEALHTRVMAEMARPCEKTALSGALQGSRAERDENGMWFRGDGDD
;
A
#
# COMPACT_ATOMS: atom_id res chain seq x y z
N MET A 1 -15.83 28.27 -0.01
CA MET A 1 -15.64 29.47 -0.85
C MET A 1 -14.58 30.34 -0.20
N PRO A 2 -13.57 30.86 -0.92
CA PRO A 2 -12.63 31.81 -0.33
C PRO A 2 -13.35 33.13 0.00
N SER A 3 -13.07 33.70 1.18
CA SER A 3 -13.56 35.03 1.57
C SER A 3 -13.10 36.08 0.55
N PRO A 4 -13.92 37.06 0.15
CA PRO A 4 -13.45 38.15 -0.70
C PRO A 4 -12.50 39.06 0.09
N LEU A 5 -11.49 39.62 -0.58
CA LEU A 5 -10.59 40.63 -0.03
C LEU A 5 -11.41 41.84 0.43
N ARG A 6 -11.14 42.36 1.64
CA ARG A 6 -11.89 43.47 2.25
C ARG A 6 -10.95 44.51 2.82
N ALA A 7 -11.35 45.78 2.76
CA ALA A 7 -10.67 46.88 3.42
C ALA A 7 -11.38 47.23 4.73
N TYR A 8 -10.65 47.17 5.84
CA TYR A 8 -11.12 47.46 7.19
C TYR A 8 -10.46 48.74 7.69
N LEU A 9 -11.23 49.80 7.91
CA LEU A 9 -10.76 51.01 8.57
C LEU A 9 -11.11 50.94 10.05
N MET A 10 -10.09 50.92 10.90
CA MET A 10 -10.22 50.87 12.35
C MET A 10 -9.87 52.23 12.93
N VAL A 11 -10.82 52.90 13.60
CA VAL A 11 -10.62 54.25 14.16
C VAL A 11 -10.49 54.16 15.68
N PHE A 12 -9.46 54.80 16.22
CA PHE A 12 -9.11 54.80 17.64
C PHE A 12 -9.21 56.23 18.18
N ASP A 13 -10.32 56.51 18.85
CA ASP A 13 -10.57 57.75 19.57
C ASP A 13 -10.17 57.58 21.05
N PRO A 14 -9.29 58.43 21.62
CA PRO A 14 -8.90 58.35 23.03
C PRO A 14 -10.05 58.47 24.04
N GLN A 15 -11.17 59.06 23.64
CA GLN A 15 -12.36 59.24 24.50
C GLN A 15 -13.48 58.22 24.20
N GLY A 16 -13.30 57.37 23.20
CA GLY A 16 -14.30 56.42 22.71
C GLY A 16 -13.82 54.96 22.70
N SER A 17 -14.74 54.05 22.36
CA SER A 17 -14.34 52.66 22.04
C SER A 17 -13.89 52.57 20.58
N PRO A 18 -12.85 51.77 20.26
CA PRO A 18 -12.38 51.61 18.89
C PRO A 18 -13.50 51.17 17.94
N GLN A 19 -13.66 51.91 16.84
CA GLN A 19 -14.65 51.60 15.82
C GLN A 19 -14.00 50.88 14.63
N THR A 20 -14.76 50.06 13.92
CA THR A 20 -14.26 49.42 12.70
C THR A 20 -15.36 49.34 11.67
N LYS A 21 -15.07 49.86 10.48
CA LYS A 21 -15.96 49.81 9.32
C LYS A 21 -15.26 49.11 8.16
N VAL A 22 -16.07 48.52 7.29
CA VAL A 22 -15.61 47.80 6.10
C VAL A 22 -15.99 48.64 4.89
N HIS A 23 -15.02 48.87 4.01
CA HIS A 23 -15.19 49.69 2.82
C HIS A 23 -14.83 48.89 1.56
N THR A 24 -15.41 49.29 0.44
CA THR A 24 -15.21 48.64 -0.87
C THR A 24 -14.41 49.50 -1.85
N ASP A 25 -14.27 50.79 -1.58
CA ASP A 25 -13.45 51.69 -2.38
C ASP A 25 -12.66 52.67 -1.51
N LEU A 26 -11.61 53.25 -2.10
CA LEU A 26 -10.69 54.16 -1.41
C LEU A 26 -11.33 55.50 -1.05
N LYS A 27 -12.34 55.94 -1.82
CA LYS A 27 -12.98 57.24 -1.59
C LYS A 27 -13.76 57.19 -0.28
N ASP A 28 -14.54 56.14 -0.05
CA ASP A 28 -15.30 55.93 1.18
C ASP A 28 -14.38 55.82 2.42
N ILE A 29 -13.19 55.23 2.26
CA ILE A 29 -12.18 55.13 3.33
C ILE A 29 -11.66 56.52 3.70
N VAL A 30 -11.34 57.35 2.70
CA VAL A 30 -10.83 58.70 2.91
C VAL A 30 -11.91 59.61 3.48
N ASP A 31 -13.13 59.56 2.96
CA ASP A 31 -14.26 60.34 3.48
C ASP A 31 -14.57 59.98 4.95
N GLU A 32 -14.44 58.69 5.33
CA GLU A 32 -14.62 58.22 6.70
C GLU A 32 -13.48 58.66 7.63
N TRP A 33 -12.23 58.64 7.15
CA TRP A 33 -11.08 59.19 7.87
C TRP A 33 -11.21 60.68 8.08
N ASP A 34 -11.51 61.45 7.04
CA ASP A 34 -11.66 62.91 7.10
C ASP A 34 -12.78 63.34 8.06
N ALA A 35 -13.83 62.52 8.21
CA ALA A 35 -14.90 62.76 9.18
C ALA A 35 -14.46 62.59 10.65
N HIS A 36 -13.40 61.82 10.91
CA HIS A 36 -12.85 61.54 12.26
C HIS A 36 -11.49 62.22 12.51
N ALA A 37 -10.86 62.75 11.46
CA ALA A 37 -9.52 63.31 11.49
C ALA A 37 -9.45 64.47 12.50
N SER A 38 -8.71 64.24 13.57
CA SER A 38 -8.33 65.22 14.57
C SER A 38 -6.96 64.85 15.12
N ASP A 39 -6.27 65.81 15.74
CA ASP A 39 -4.88 65.64 16.20
C ASP A 39 -4.70 64.47 17.17
N ASP A 40 -5.76 64.03 17.84
CA ASP A 40 -5.75 62.97 18.86
C ASP A 40 -6.28 61.61 18.36
N VAL A 41 -6.89 61.56 17.18
CA VAL A 41 -7.51 60.33 16.63
C VAL A 41 -6.54 59.64 15.68
N SER A 42 -6.37 58.33 15.83
CA SER A 42 -5.55 57.51 14.93
C SER A 42 -6.40 56.47 14.23
N ALA A 43 -5.95 55.99 13.07
CA ALA A 43 -6.62 54.91 12.36
C ALA A 43 -5.65 53.83 11.88
N VAL A 44 -6.16 52.61 11.68
CA VAL A 44 -5.45 51.53 11.01
C VAL A 44 -6.27 51.06 9.82
N LEU A 45 -5.67 51.11 8.63
CA LEU A 45 -6.23 50.49 7.43
C LEU A 45 -5.62 49.09 7.24
N HIS A 46 -6.49 48.09 7.26
CA HIS A 46 -6.13 46.71 6.98
C HIS A 46 -6.82 46.20 5.72
N ILE A 47 -6.06 45.63 4.78
CA ILE A 47 -6.59 44.98 3.57
C ILE A 47 -6.20 43.51 3.62
N GLY A 48 -7.19 42.62 3.69
CA GLY A 48 -6.97 41.19 3.86
C GLY A 48 -8.24 40.36 3.73
N PHE A 49 -8.09 39.03 3.71
CA PHE A 49 -9.22 38.09 3.63
C PHE A 49 -9.95 37.92 4.97
N ASP A 50 -9.22 38.05 6.08
CA ASP A 50 -9.73 37.93 7.45
C ASP A 50 -9.48 39.21 8.24
N ARG A 51 -10.39 39.55 9.15
CA ARG A 51 -10.24 40.72 10.02
C ARG A 51 -9.34 40.39 11.21
N VAL A 52 -8.24 41.12 11.36
CA VAL A 52 -7.48 41.15 12.63
C VAL A 52 -8.28 41.94 13.69
N ALA A 53 -8.36 41.42 14.92
CA ALA A 53 -9.16 42.05 15.96
C ALA A 53 -8.60 43.44 16.35
N THR A 54 -9.47 44.46 16.30
CA THR A 54 -9.14 45.88 16.47
C THR A 54 -8.31 46.19 17.73
N ARG A 55 -8.63 45.54 18.85
CA ARG A 55 -7.91 45.68 20.13
C ARG A 55 -6.40 45.42 20.05
N HIS A 56 -5.93 44.62 19.08
CA HIS A 56 -4.50 44.32 18.97
C HIS A 56 -3.68 45.52 18.45
N PHE A 57 -4.34 46.43 17.73
CA PHE A 57 -3.68 47.62 17.19
C PHE A 57 -3.71 48.81 18.15
N GLU A 58 -4.52 48.77 19.20
CA GLU A 58 -4.80 49.90 20.09
C GLU A 58 -3.52 50.52 20.67
N ASN A 59 -2.61 49.69 21.22
CA ASN A 59 -1.33 50.15 21.77
C ASN A 59 -0.39 50.77 20.74
N LEU A 60 -0.49 50.37 19.47
CA LEU A 60 0.34 50.89 18.39
C LEU A 60 -0.27 52.17 17.82
N ALA A 61 -1.58 52.18 17.57
CA ALA A 61 -2.32 53.33 17.07
C ALA A 61 -2.20 54.54 18.01
N GLN A 62 -2.29 54.34 19.32
CA GLN A 62 -2.12 55.40 20.33
C GLN A 62 -0.74 56.09 20.31
N LYS A 63 0.29 55.48 19.71
CA LYS A 63 1.62 56.10 19.57
C LYS A 63 1.70 57.07 18.40
N PHE A 64 0.72 57.05 17.50
CA PHE A 64 0.67 57.86 16.29
C PHE A 64 -0.66 58.63 16.19
N PRO A 65 -0.97 59.51 17.17
CA PRO A 65 -2.19 60.30 17.15
C PRO A 65 -2.21 61.21 15.91
N GLY A 66 -3.38 61.39 15.31
CA GLY A 66 -3.58 62.16 14.08
C GLY A 66 -3.16 61.45 12.78
N HIS A 67 -2.73 60.19 12.83
CA HIS A 67 -2.19 59.48 11.68
C HIS A 67 -2.92 58.18 11.36
N VAL A 68 -2.84 57.78 10.08
CA VAL A 68 -3.27 56.48 9.56
C VAL A 68 -2.08 55.53 9.47
N LEU A 69 -2.22 54.36 10.08
CA LEU A 69 -1.29 53.25 9.96
C LEU A 69 -1.80 52.24 8.92
N LEU A 70 -0.87 51.58 8.25
CA LEU A 70 -1.14 50.68 7.14
C LEU A 70 -0.54 49.30 7.44
N THR A 71 -1.35 48.25 7.41
CA THR A 71 -0.81 46.89 7.37
C THR A 71 -0.10 46.64 6.03
N GLU A 72 0.71 45.60 5.94
CA GLU A 72 1.47 45.28 4.72
C GLU A 72 0.57 45.17 3.48
N GLY A 73 -0.56 44.43 3.60
CA GLY A 73 -1.54 44.32 2.53
C GLY A 73 -2.13 45.68 2.10
N ALA A 74 -2.26 46.63 3.02
CA ALA A 74 -2.76 47.97 2.71
C ALA A 74 -1.68 48.84 2.04
N LYS A 75 -0.42 48.77 2.49
CA LYS A 75 0.72 49.51 1.92
C LYS A 75 0.86 49.26 0.42
N TYR A 76 0.75 48.00 -0.02
CA TYR A 76 0.98 47.63 -1.41
C TYR A 76 -0.27 47.72 -2.31
N CYS A 77 -1.45 48.03 -1.75
CA CYS A 77 -2.69 48.15 -2.52
C CYS A 77 -3.10 49.60 -2.82
N LEU A 78 -2.42 50.60 -2.26
CA LEU A 78 -2.78 52.00 -2.44
C LEU A 78 -2.19 52.63 -3.72
N PRO A 79 -2.89 53.59 -4.35
CA PRO A 79 -2.45 54.21 -5.60
C PRO A 79 -1.32 55.24 -5.41
N LYS A 80 -0.63 55.56 -6.52
CA LYS A 80 0.45 56.57 -6.58
C LYS A 80 -0.05 57.93 -6.07
N GLY A 81 0.29 58.27 -4.82
CA GLY A 81 -0.16 59.47 -4.10
C GLY A 81 -0.30 59.23 -2.59
N TYR A 82 -0.56 57.99 -2.20
CA TYR A 82 -0.55 57.53 -0.82
C TYR A 82 0.81 56.89 -0.53
N THR A 83 1.62 57.55 0.30
CA THR A 83 2.96 57.04 0.64
C THR A 83 2.98 56.57 2.10
N SER A 84 3.98 55.76 2.44
CA SER A 84 4.13 55.20 3.78
C SER A 84 5.59 55.14 4.19
N SER A 85 5.86 54.96 5.49
CA SER A 85 7.21 54.82 6.02
C SER A 85 7.95 53.66 5.35
N GLN A 86 9.25 53.85 5.12
CA GLN A 86 10.10 52.82 4.52
C GLN A 86 10.19 51.59 5.42
N SER A 87 10.42 51.79 6.72
CA SER A 87 10.44 50.75 7.74
C SER A 87 9.09 50.65 8.47
N PRO A 88 8.72 49.45 8.98
CA PRO A 88 7.54 49.30 9.83
C PRO A 88 7.74 50.05 11.14
N VAL A 89 6.70 50.74 11.60
CA VAL A 89 6.67 51.45 12.89
C VAL A 89 6.29 50.53 14.06
N GLY A 90 5.86 49.31 13.74
CA GLY A 90 5.61 48.23 14.68
C GLY A 90 5.10 46.99 13.97
N ALA A 91 4.90 45.92 14.73
CA ALA A 91 4.24 44.71 14.25
C ALA A 91 3.11 44.35 15.22
N VAL A 92 2.01 43.86 14.68
CA VAL A 92 0.87 43.36 15.46
C VAL A 92 0.67 41.90 15.11
N ARG A 93 1.08 41.01 16.02
CA ARG A 93 1.28 39.58 15.77
C ARG A 93 2.40 39.39 14.73
N ASP A 94 2.08 38.83 13.56
CA ASP A 94 3.01 38.59 12.45
C ASP A 94 2.82 39.59 11.29
N GLU A 95 1.95 40.60 11.47
CA GLU A 95 1.69 41.64 10.45
C GLU A 95 2.52 42.89 10.74
N GLU A 96 3.35 43.29 9.78
CA GLU A 96 4.08 44.55 9.82
C GLU A 96 3.15 45.75 9.58
N VAL A 97 3.34 46.81 10.35
CA VAL A 97 2.51 48.02 10.30
C VAL A 97 3.37 49.24 10.02
N PHE A 98 3.00 50.00 8.99
CA PHE A 98 3.70 51.16 8.46
C PHE A 98 2.93 52.45 8.77
N LEU A 99 3.62 53.58 8.84
CA LEU A 99 2.99 54.89 8.99
C LEU A 99 2.61 55.45 7.62
N GLY A 100 1.37 55.86 7.40
CA GLY A 100 1.00 56.62 6.19
C GLY A 100 1.60 58.02 6.25
N LEU A 101 2.37 58.41 5.23
CA LEU A 101 3.09 59.69 5.19
C LEU A 101 2.34 60.77 4.42
N THR A 102 1.80 60.45 3.24
CA THR A 102 1.02 61.39 2.40
C THR A 102 -0.24 60.73 1.88
N GLY A 103 -1.23 61.53 1.48
CA GLY A 103 -2.49 61.07 0.87
C GLY A 103 -3.69 61.05 1.83
N TRP A 104 -3.46 61.29 3.12
CA TRP A 104 -4.46 61.18 4.20
C TRP A 104 -4.92 62.54 4.77
N GLY A 105 -4.82 63.61 3.98
CA GLY A 105 -5.11 64.97 4.45
C GLY A 105 -3.97 65.63 5.26
N TYR A 106 -2.87 64.90 5.50
CA TYR A 106 -1.67 65.39 6.15
C TYR A 106 -0.39 64.96 5.39
N ALA A 107 0.75 65.54 5.79
CA ALA A 107 2.09 65.12 5.39
C ALA A 107 2.93 64.87 6.65
N ALA A 108 3.34 63.62 6.89
CA ALA A 108 4.14 63.22 8.05
C ALA A 108 5.58 62.92 7.65
N ASP A 109 6.52 63.20 8.57
CA ASP A 109 7.92 62.82 8.40
C ASP A 109 8.09 61.31 8.51
N ASP A 110 8.95 60.73 7.68
CA ASP A 110 9.27 59.30 7.77
C ASP A 110 10.10 59.02 9.03
N PRO A 111 9.59 58.23 10.00
CA PRO A 111 10.34 57.87 11.22
C PRO A 111 11.46 56.86 10.94
N SER A 112 11.58 56.37 9.71
CA SER A 112 12.67 55.48 9.30
C SER A 112 14.03 56.17 9.46
N PRO A 113 15.07 55.48 9.96
CA PRO A 113 16.39 56.07 10.13
C PRO A 113 16.89 56.64 8.79
N PRO A 114 17.54 57.82 8.79
CA PRO A 114 17.87 58.52 7.55
C PRO A 114 18.81 57.69 6.70
N THR A 115 18.33 57.27 5.53
CA THR A 115 19.18 56.85 4.42
C THR A 115 20.00 58.07 3.98
N ASN A 116 21.32 57.91 3.91
CA ASN A 116 22.23 58.97 3.52
C ASN A 116 21.98 59.37 2.05
N SER A 117 21.11 60.36 1.83
CA SER A 117 21.06 61.15 0.61
C SER A 117 20.30 62.46 0.86
N GLN A 118 21.03 63.57 1.01
CA GLN A 118 20.48 64.89 0.68
C GLN A 118 21.10 65.37 -0.63
N SER A 119 20.20 65.69 -1.57
CA SER A 119 20.30 66.75 -2.58
C SER A 119 21.37 66.62 -3.67
N ALA A 120 20.94 66.15 -4.85
CA ALA A 120 20.86 67.03 -6.02
C ALA A 120 19.79 66.49 -6.97
N ASN A 121 18.77 67.29 -7.25
CA ASN A 121 17.80 67.04 -8.29
C ASN A 121 18.50 67.22 -9.67
N PRO A 122 18.53 66.23 -10.59
CA PRO A 122 18.89 66.48 -11.97
C PRO A 122 17.69 66.18 -12.87
N LYS A 123 16.60 66.92 -12.67
CA LYS A 123 15.66 67.22 -13.78
C LYS A 123 15.99 68.60 -14.32
N ASN A 124 17.14 68.69 -14.99
CA ASN A 124 17.51 69.68 -16.01
C ASN A 124 18.97 69.47 -16.41
N ALA A 125 19.22 68.59 -17.38
CA ALA A 125 20.38 68.65 -18.26
C ALA A 125 20.13 67.73 -19.47
N ASP A 126 19.36 68.24 -20.43
CA ASP A 126 19.61 67.89 -21.82
C ASP A 126 21.08 68.24 -22.14
N GLY A 127 21.83 67.27 -22.65
CA GLY A 127 23.05 67.52 -23.44
C GLY A 127 24.29 68.04 -22.71
N ALA A 128 24.90 67.22 -21.84
CA ALA A 128 26.35 67.21 -21.64
C ALA A 128 26.76 65.91 -20.96
N ALA A 129 27.77 65.20 -21.47
CA ALA A 129 28.30 63.98 -20.86
C ALA A 129 28.61 64.23 -19.38
N ALA A 130 27.82 63.61 -18.48
CA ALA A 130 28.09 63.65 -17.06
C ALA A 130 29.50 63.09 -16.84
N LYS A 131 30.37 63.91 -16.23
CA LYS A 131 31.77 63.56 -16.01
C LYS A 131 31.81 62.34 -15.09
N ARG A 132 32.25 61.18 -15.61
CA ARG A 132 32.28 59.94 -14.84
C ARG A 132 33.26 60.03 -13.67
N GLU A 133 32.94 59.35 -12.58
CA GLU A 133 33.85 59.25 -11.45
C GLU A 133 35.16 58.54 -11.83
N LEU A 134 36.25 58.90 -11.15
CA LEU A 134 37.61 58.46 -11.49
C LEU A 134 37.79 56.94 -11.47
N TRP A 135 37.06 56.22 -10.62
CA TRP A 135 37.14 54.76 -10.56
C TRP A 135 36.50 54.10 -11.77
N ILE A 136 35.44 54.69 -12.33
CA ILE A 136 34.78 54.20 -13.55
C ILE A 136 35.67 54.51 -14.77
N GLU A 137 36.26 55.70 -14.84
CA GLU A 137 37.24 55.98 -15.89
C GLU A 137 38.47 55.07 -15.76
N GLY A 138 38.92 54.77 -14.54
CA GLY A 138 39.97 53.79 -14.28
C GLY A 138 39.61 52.37 -14.77
N TYR A 139 38.37 51.93 -14.55
CA TYR A 139 37.87 50.66 -15.08
C TYR A 139 37.86 50.66 -16.61
N LEU A 140 37.31 51.72 -17.23
CA LEU A 140 37.19 51.85 -18.67
C LEU A 140 38.55 52.08 -19.38
N MET A 141 39.59 52.48 -18.66
CA MET A 141 40.97 52.45 -19.20
C MET A 141 41.49 51.01 -19.33
N ALA A 142 41.10 50.12 -18.42
CA ALA A 142 41.49 48.71 -18.45
C ALA A 142 40.58 47.88 -19.39
N PHE A 143 39.30 48.24 -19.48
CA PHE A 143 38.27 47.55 -20.29
C PHE A 143 37.47 48.56 -21.15
N PRO A 144 38.06 49.13 -22.22
CA PRO A 144 37.42 50.15 -23.03
C PRO A 144 36.12 49.71 -23.72
N GLU A 145 36.01 48.43 -24.04
CA GLU A 145 34.87 47.79 -24.74
C GLU A 145 33.56 47.84 -23.94
N ASP A 146 33.64 47.90 -22.61
CA ASP A 146 32.46 47.90 -21.74
C ASP A 146 31.75 49.25 -21.67
N ARG A 147 32.34 50.30 -22.26
CA ARG A 147 31.82 51.67 -22.22
C ARG A 147 30.38 51.78 -22.70
N ALA A 148 30.06 51.13 -23.81
CA ALA A 148 28.71 51.17 -24.39
C ALA A 148 27.65 50.58 -23.45
N LYS A 149 27.99 49.49 -22.74
CA LYS A 149 27.08 48.82 -21.81
C LYS A 149 26.86 49.62 -20.53
N LEU A 150 27.90 50.27 -20.00
CA LEU A 150 27.77 51.18 -18.86
C LEU A 150 26.94 52.41 -19.22
N ASP A 151 27.08 52.93 -20.44
CA ASP A 151 26.27 54.05 -20.93
C ASP A 151 24.79 53.68 -21.08
N GLU A 152 24.51 52.49 -21.64
CA GLU A 152 23.16 51.94 -21.79
C GLU A 152 22.48 51.74 -20.43
N ALA A 153 23.21 51.14 -19.47
CA ALA A 153 22.76 50.97 -18.08
C ALA A 153 22.79 52.27 -17.24
N ARG A 154 23.22 53.40 -17.83
CA ARG A 154 23.27 54.73 -17.19
C ARG A 154 24.19 54.79 -15.95
N ILE A 155 25.28 54.03 -15.95
CA ILE A 155 26.26 53.97 -14.86
C ILE A 155 27.42 54.94 -15.14
N ALA A 156 27.56 55.95 -14.28
CA ALA A 156 28.51 57.05 -14.43
C ALA A 156 29.16 57.49 -13.11
N CYS A 157 28.62 57.08 -11.96
CA CYS A 157 29.18 57.32 -10.63
C CYS A 157 28.85 56.16 -9.68
N ASP A 158 29.36 56.21 -8.45
CA ASP A 158 29.07 55.21 -7.41
C ASP A 158 27.57 55.06 -7.12
N ALA A 159 26.85 56.19 -7.06
CA ALA A 159 25.41 56.19 -6.81
C ALA A 159 24.64 55.50 -7.94
N SER A 160 24.91 55.84 -9.20
CA SER A 160 24.22 55.20 -10.32
C SER A 160 24.65 53.76 -10.55
N TYR A 161 25.86 53.37 -10.12
CA TYR A 161 26.24 51.95 -10.03
C TYR A 161 25.35 51.22 -9.01
N LEU A 162 25.25 51.70 -7.77
CA LEU A 162 24.46 51.02 -6.74
C LEU A 162 22.98 50.88 -7.14
N GLU A 163 22.43 51.86 -7.86
CA GLU A 163 21.06 51.82 -8.36
C GLU A 163 20.88 50.90 -9.57
N ASN A 164 21.76 50.97 -10.58
CA ASN A 164 21.50 50.39 -11.91
C ASN A 164 22.38 49.17 -12.25
N GLU A 165 23.23 48.69 -11.35
CA GLU A 165 24.14 47.57 -11.63
C GLU A 165 23.42 46.28 -12.05
N HIS A 166 22.18 46.09 -11.62
CA HIS A 166 21.34 44.95 -11.99
C HIS A 166 20.97 44.92 -13.50
N GLU A 167 21.10 46.04 -14.22
CA GLU A 167 20.89 46.14 -15.67
C GLU A 167 22.10 45.65 -16.48
N LEU A 168 23.24 45.40 -15.83
CA LEU A 168 24.46 44.94 -16.51
C LEU A 168 24.45 43.40 -16.72
N PRO A 169 25.08 42.90 -17.79
CA PRO A 169 25.34 41.46 -17.94
C PRO A 169 26.19 40.91 -16.78
N HIS A 170 25.95 39.66 -16.38
CA HIS A 170 26.58 39.04 -15.21
C HIS A 170 28.11 39.14 -15.17
N ALA A 171 28.79 38.80 -16.25
CA ALA A 171 30.25 38.89 -16.33
C ALA A 171 30.77 40.32 -16.04
N LEU A 172 30.00 41.33 -16.45
CA LEU A 172 30.32 42.74 -16.26
C LEU A 172 29.98 43.22 -14.84
N ARG A 173 28.87 42.73 -14.27
CA ARG A 173 28.52 42.91 -12.85
C ARG A 173 29.65 42.42 -11.93
N LYS A 174 30.24 41.27 -12.25
CA LYS A 174 31.40 40.70 -11.54
C LYS A 174 32.65 41.55 -11.70
N SER A 175 33.11 41.80 -12.92
CA SER A 175 34.37 42.53 -13.16
C SER A 175 34.32 43.97 -12.64
N LEU A 176 33.21 44.67 -12.87
CA LEU A 176 33.00 46.05 -12.41
C LEU A 176 32.88 46.13 -10.89
N GLY A 177 32.14 45.21 -10.26
CA GLY A 177 32.01 45.14 -8.80
C GLY A 177 33.33 44.84 -8.09
N GLN A 178 34.15 43.92 -8.63
CA GLN A 178 35.49 43.65 -8.12
C GLN A 178 36.41 44.87 -8.25
N PHE A 179 36.38 45.54 -9.40
CA PHE A 179 37.18 46.74 -9.61
C PHE A 179 36.78 47.86 -8.64
N ARG A 180 35.48 48.11 -8.49
CA ARG A 180 34.92 49.08 -7.55
C ARG A 180 35.36 48.77 -6.11
N GLN A 181 35.22 47.51 -5.69
CA GLN A 181 35.58 47.08 -4.34
C GLN A 181 37.07 47.34 -4.05
N ASN A 182 37.95 46.97 -4.98
CA ASN A 182 39.39 47.19 -4.84
C ASN A 182 39.73 48.68 -4.79
N HIS A 183 39.03 49.51 -5.58
CA HIS A 183 39.21 50.96 -5.57
C HIS A 183 38.76 51.58 -4.24
N LEU A 184 37.59 51.22 -3.72
CA LEU A 184 37.01 51.81 -2.51
C LEU A 184 37.68 51.34 -1.22
N THR A 185 38.29 50.15 -1.21
CA THR A 185 38.99 49.59 -0.05
C THR A 185 40.51 49.81 -0.09
N LEU A 186 41.04 50.36 -1.19
CA LEU A 186 42.47 50.55 -1.44
C LEU A 186 43.30 49.25 -1.30
N GLY A 187 42.65 48.09 -1.40
CA GLY A 187 43.28 46.77 -1.38
C GLY A 187 43.85 46.30 -0.03
N ASN A 188 43.60 46.99 1.09
CA ASN A 188 44.13 46.57 2.40
C ASN A 188 43.34 47.16 3.57
N THR A 189 42.21 46.55 3.90
CA THR A 189 41.51 46.83 5.18
C THR A 189 41.36 45.55 5.99
N ASP A 190 41.63 45.66 7.29
CA ASP A 190 41.44 44.59 8.28
C ASP A 190 40.07 44.73 8.98
N ASP A 191 39.19 45.59 8.46
CA ASP A 191 37.85 45.85 8.97
C ASP A 191 36.79 45.15 8.09
N PRO A 192 36.19 44.03 8.53
CA PRO A 192 35.17 43.33 7.77
C PRO A 192 33.89 44.15 7.58
N CYS A 193 33.56 45.06 8.50
CA CYS A 193 32.39 45.94 8.38
C CYS A 193 32.62 47.03 7.32
N LEU A 194 33.86 47.46 7.11
CA LEU A 194 34.19 48.37 6.02
C LEU A 194 34.13 47.68 4.66
N ILE A 195 34.62 46.43 4.56
CA ILE A 195 34.47 45.63 3.32
C ILE A 195 32.99 45.48 2.99
N ALA A 196 32.17 45.07 3.97
CA ALA A 196 30.73 44.93 3.82
C ALA A 196 30.05 46.22 3.34
N ARG A 197 30.34 47.38 3.95
CA ARG A 197 29.79 48.69 3.52
C ARG A 197 30.15 49.10 2.10
N ARG A 198 31.26 48.59 1.57
CA ARG A 198 31.71 48.91 0.21
C ARG A 198 31.32 47.86 -0.81
N SER A 199 30.83 46.70 -0.35
CA SER A 199 30.43 45.58 -1.20
C SER A 199 29.44 45.99 -2.29
N PRO A 200 29.49 45.33 -3.47
CA PRO A 200 28.46 45.45 -4.50
C PRO A 200 27.06 45.07 -4.00
N PRO A 201 25.98 45.58 -4.64
CA PRO A 201 24.59 45.27 -4.26
C PRO A 201 24.30 43.78 -4.12
N TRP A 202 24.74 42.97 -5.09
CA TRP A 202 24.55 41.51 -5.10
C TRP A 202 25.26 40.77 -3.96
N LEU A 203 26.25 41.38 -3.30
CA LEU A 203 26.88 40.79 -2.12
C LEU A 203 26.23 41.25 -0.83
N LEU A 204 25.71 42.49 -0.78
CA LEU A 204 25.04 43.05 0.41
C LEU A 204 23.84 42.21 0.85
N GLU A 205 23.05 41.72 -0.11
CA GLU A 205 21.88 40.89 0.14
C GLU A 205 22.23 39.43 0.49
N ARG A 206 23.49 39.02 0.32
CA ARG A 206 23.92 37.64 0.50
C ARG A 206 23.90 37.24 1.98
N HIS A 207 23.28 36.09 2.26
CA HIS A 207 23.22 35.51 3.60
C HIS A 207 24.56 34.88 4.00
N PHE A 208 24.98 35.04 5.26
CA PHE A 208 26.24 34.49 5.75
C PHE A 208 26.27 32.96 5.78
N ASP A 209 25.12 32.29 5.78
CA ASP A 209 25.04 30.82 5.69
C ASP A 209 25.52 30.29 4.33
N THR A 210 25.51 31.15 3.29
CA THR A 210 25.99 30.82 1.93
C THR A 210 27.46 31.18 1.70
N LEU A 211 28.13 31.69 2.74
CA LEU A 211 29.54 32.10 2.70
C LEU A 211 30.38 31.15 3.58
N PRO A 212 31.68 30.95 3.26
CA PRO A 212 32.54 30.00 3.97
C PRO A 212 32.99 30.52 5.35
N ILE A 213 32.03 30.70 6.25
CA ILE A 213 32.27 31.12 7.63
C ILE A 213 32.37 29.91 8.57
N SER A 214 33.20 30.04 9.59
CA SER A 214 33.36 29.02 10.62
C SER A 214 32.13 28.95 11.52
N VAL A 215 31.85 27.77 12.09
CA VAL A 215 30.76 27.55 13.07
C VAL A 215 30.80 28.57 14.21
N ARG A 216 32.00 29.01 14.61
CA ARG A 216 32.19 30.04 15.64
C ARG A 216 31.65 31.40 15.21
N VAL A 217 31.91 31.81 13.98
CA VAL A 217 31.42 33.06 13.41
C VAL A 217 29.90 32.98 13.23
N ALA A 218 29.39 31.89 12.66
CA ALA A 218 27.95 31.68 12.44
C ALA A 218 27.15 31.79 13.74
N ASN A 219 27.63 31.14 14.82
CA ASN A 219 26.97 31.22 16.12
C ASN A 219 26.94 32.64 16.70
N VAL A 220 28.01 33.41 16.53
CA VAL A 220 28.05 34.81 17.00
C VAL A 220 27.13 35.69 16.14
N PHE A 221 27.15 35.53 14.83
CA PHE A 221 26.31 36.27 13.91
C PHE A 221 24.82 36.04 14.17
N SER A 222 24.43 34.78 14.37
CA SER A 222 23.07 34.42 14.77
C SER A 222 22.65 35.09 16.09
N GLN A 223 23.54 35.13 17.10
CA GLN A 223 23.28 35.79 18.38
C GLN A 223 23.24 37.32 18.30
N SER A 224 23.98 37.90 17.36
CA SER A 224 24.06 39.34 17.13
C SER A 224 23.06 39.85 16.09
N GLY A 225 22.20 38.98 15.56
CA GLY A 225 21.21 39.35 14.54
C GLY A 225 21.83 39.68 13.18
N ILE A 226 23.09 39.31 12.93
CA ILE A 226 23.77 39.53 11.67
C ILE A 226 23.47 38.33 10.77
N ARG A 227 22.61 38.51 9.77
CA ARG A 227 22.18 37.44 8.86
C ARG A 227 22.77 37.61 7.46
N THR A 228 22.82 38.85 7.00
CA THR A 228 23.30 39.24 5.67
C THR A 228 24.56 40.10 5.75
N VAL A 229 25.28 40.23 4.63
CA VAL A 229 26.42 41.17 4.53
C VAL A 229 25.97 42.61 4.79
N SER A 230 24.73 42.98 4.43
CA SER A 230 24.14 44.28 4.75
C SER A 230 24.01 44.50 6.26
N ASP A 231 23.63 43.48 7.02
CA ASP A 231 23.58 43.57 8.49
C ASP A 231 24.99 43.80 9.07
N LEU A 232 25.99 43.11 8.51
CA LEU A 232 27.39 43.32 8.90
C LEU A 232 27.89 44.73 8.54
N ALA A 233 27.41 45.30 7.43
CA ALA A 233 27.74 46.67 7.01
C ALA A 233 27.21 47.72 8.00
N SER A 234 26.13 47.39 8.71
CA SER A 234 25.54 48.24 9.75
C SER A 234 26.22 48.10 11.12
N ALA A 235 27.04 47.07 11.31
CA ALA A 235 27.80 46.84 12.54
C ALA A 235 29.17 47.55 12.55
N SER A 236 29.79 47.63 13.73
CA SER A 236 31.18 48.06 13.90
C SER A 236 32.13 46.92 14.29
N LYS A 237 33.39 47.05 13.90
CA LYS A 237 34.47 46.11 14.28
C LYS A 237 34.61 46.00 15.80
N GLU A 238 34.41 47.10 16.53
CA GLU A 238 34.46 47.16 17.98
C GLU A 238 33.32 46.37 18.64
N GLU A 239 32.11 46.42 18.09
CA GLU A 239 30.97 45.62 18.57
C GLU A 239 31.23 44.12 18.39
N LEU A 240 31.75 43.73 17.22
CA LEU A 240 32.11 42.35 16.95
C LEU A 240 33.18 41.82 17.91
N LEU A 241 34.23 42.61 18.18
CA LEU A 241 35.29 42.23 19.12
C LEU A 241 34.83 42.14 20.58
N ARG A 242 33.72 42.78 20.94
CA ARG A 242 33.09 42.66 22.26
C ARG A 242 32.24 41.39 22.40
N ALA A 243 31.84 40.78 21.29
CA ALA A 243 31.03 39.57 21.32
C ALA A 243 31.81 38.39 21.91
N LYS A 244 31.15 37.65 22.81
CA LYS A 244 31.74 36.47 23.45
C LYS A 244 32.11 35.44 22.39
N ASN A 245 33.35 34.93 22.44
CA ASN A 245 33.93 33.99 21.47
C ASN A 245 34.19 34.55 20.06
N PHE A 246 34.22 35.87 19.90
CA PHE A 246 34.61 36.51 18.64
C PHE A 246 35.95 37.23 18.80
N GLY A 247 36.95 36.87 17.97
CA GLY A 247 38.31 37.39 18.10
C GLY A 247 39.03 37.52 16.76
N LYS A 248 40.35 37.75 16.79
CA LYS A 248 41.16 38.00 15.58
C LYS A 248 41.03 36.91 14.51
N THR A 249 40.97 35.64 14.90
CA THR A 249 40.77 34.52 13.96
C THR A 249 39.38 34.54 13.33
N SER A 250 38.35 34.95 14.08
CA SER A 250 36.98 35.12 13.56
C SER A 250 36.94 36.27 12.55
N ILE A 251 37.59 37.40 12.85
CA ILE A 251 37.74 38.51 11.89
C ILE A 251 38.41 38.03 10.60
N ARG A 252 39.53 37.30 10.70
CA ARG A 252 40.22 36.78 9.50
C ARG A 252 39.32 35.88 8.67
N ASN A 253 38.55 35.00 9.30
CA ASN A 253 37.62 34.12 8.60
C ASN A 253 36.47 34.91 7.93
N VAL A 254 35.95 35.97 8.56
CA VAL A 254 34.96 36.86 7.93
C VAL A 254 35.57 37.61 6.74
N LEU A 255 36.80 38.11 6.87
CA LEU A 255 37.51 38.77 5.76
C LEU A 255 37.74 37.80 4.59
N GLU A 256 38.17 36.58 4.86
CA GLU A 256 38.33 35.52 3.85
C GLU A 256 36.99 35.22 3.17
N ALA A 257 35.90 35.08 3.93
CA ALA A 257 34.57 34.82 3.39
C ALA A 257 34.03 35.96 2.51
N LEU A 258 34.20 37.22 2.93
CA LEU A 258 33.79 38.38 2.13
C LEU A 258 34.61 38.50 0.85
N ASN A 259 35.94 38.33 0.94
CA ASN A 259 36.82 38.37 -0.24
C ASN A 259 36.49 37.23 -1.21
N GLN A 260 36.16 36.04 -0.71
CA GLN A 260 35.69 34.94 -1.54
C GLN A 260 34.36 35.28 -2.22
N GLY A 261 33.39 35.84 -1.48
CA GLY A 261 32.13 36.29 -2.05
C GLY A 261 32.30 37.34 -3.16
N ILE A 262 33.24 38.27 -2.99
CA ILE A 262 33.63 39.25 -4.04
C ILE A 262 34.25 38.55 -5.26
N ALA A 263 35.11 37.56 -5.03
CA ALA A 263 35.77 36.78 -6.09
C ALA A 263 34.78 35.91 -6.88
N ASP A 264 33.77 35.37 -6.20
CA ASP A 264 32.71 34.55 -6.79
C ASP A 264 31.86 35.38 -7.77
N GLY A 265 31.55 36.63 -7.43
CA GLY A 265 30.74 37.53 -8.23
C GLY A 265 29.25 37.51 -7.83
N PRO A 266 28.37 38.14 -8.64
CA PRO A 266 26.93 38.12 -8.39
C PRO A 266 26.43 36.68 -8.32
N TYR A 267 25.65 36.40 -7.30
CA TYR A 267 24.90 35.16 -7.24
C TYR A 267 23.77 35.26 -8.26
N SER A 268 23.79 34.43 -9.30
CA SER A 268 22.57 34.16 -10.05
C SER A 268 22.24 32.69 -9.88
N GLN A 269 20.95 32.39 -9.78
CA GLN A 269 20.44 31.03 -9.82
C GLN A 269 20.92 30.32 -11.11
N GLU A 270 21.16 31.06 -12.19
CA GLU A 270 21.70 30.57 -13.47
C GLU A 270 23.20 30.21 -13.39
N ASP A 271 24.02 30.88 -12.58
CA ASP A 271 25.47 30.57 -12.43
C ASP A 271 25.72 29.40 -11.48
N GLU A 272 24.91 29.25 -10.44
CA GLU A 272 24.89 28.03 -9.61
C GLU A 272 24.49 26.83 -10.47
N LEU A 273 23.51 27.06 -11.34
CA LEU A 273 23.07 26.10 -12.34
C LEU A 273 24.15 25.68 -13.31
N GLU A 274 24.81 26.66 -13.95
CA GLU A 274 25.82 26.39 -14.97
C GLU A 274 26.97 25.59 -14.36
N LYS A 275 27.35 25.88 -13.10
CA LYS A 275 28.32 25.07 -12.36
C LYS A 275 27.85 23.64 -12.09
N GLY A 276 26.58 23.44 -11.72
CA GLY A 276 25.99 22.11 -11.51
C GLY A 276 25.68 21.33 -12.81
N LEU A 277 25.55 22.02 -13.94
CA LEU A 277 25.30 21.46 -15.28
C LEU A 277 26.57 20.93 -15.96
N HIS A 278 27.77 21.32 -15.53
CA HIS A 278 29.03 20.91 -16.17
C HIS A 278 29.34 19.41 -16.07
N LEU A 279 28.73 18.71 -15.13
CA LEU A 279 28.92 17.28 -14.92
C LEU A 279 27.56 16.61 -14.89
N ALA A 280 27.43 15.47 -15.58
CA ALA A 280 26.28 14.60 -15.41
C ALA A 280 26.15 14.14 -13.95
N PHE A 281 24.96 13.71 -13.56
CA PHE A 281 24.56 13.31 -12.21
C PHE A 281 25.58 12.40 -11.51
N LEU A 282 25.97 11.29 -12.15
CA LEU A 282 26.87 10.31 -11.53
C LEU A 282 28.28 10.87 -11.26
N PRO A 283 28.95 11.55 -12.23
CA PRO A 283 30.18 12.29 -11.96
C PRO A 283 30.04 13.38 -10.88
N ALA A 284 28.97 14.16 -10.90
CA ALA A 284 28.72 15.22 -9.92
C ALA A 284 28.59 14.65 -8.49
N LEU A 285 27.81 13.57 -8.34
CA LEU A 285 27.67 12.83 -7.08
C LEU A 285 29.02 12.29 -6.59
N ARG A 286 29.86 11.72 -7.47
CA ARG A 286 31.19 11.22 -7.09
C ARG A 286 32.11 12.33 -6.57
N ASN A 287 32.03 13.52 -7.14
CA ASN A 287 32.79 14.68 -6.65
C ASN A 287 32.31 15.13 -5.27
N ALA A 288 30.98 15.21 -5.06
CA ALA A 288 30.39 15.54 -3.76
C ALA A 288 30.82 14.56 -2.65
N LEU A 289 30.87 13.26 -2.97
CA LEU A 289 31.38 12.23 -2.05
C LEU A 289 32.85 12.45 -1.65
N GLY A 290 33.63 13.17 -2.45
CA GLY A 290 35.03 13.53 -2.14
C GLY A 290 35.17 14.51 -0.97
N ASN A 291 34.12 15.26 -0.65
CA ASN A 291 34.12 16.25 0.45
C ASN A 291 33.74 15.65 1.80
N LEU A 292 33.37 14.37 1.84
CA LEU A 292 33.09 13.61 3.06
C LEU A 292 34.36 13.01 3.67
N SER A 293 34.33 12.68 4.96
CA SER A 293 35.40 11.84 5.54
C SER A 293 35.35 10.42 4.98
N ASP A 294 36.48 9.70 4.96
CA ASP A 294 36.56 8.33 4.42
C ASP A 294 35.48 7.40 4.98
N ARG A 295 35.17 7.54 6.28
CA ARG A 295 34.13 6.76 6.95
C ARG A 295 32.72 7.15 6.53
N GLU A 296 32.42 8.45 6.43
CA GLU A 296 31.12 8.94 5.96
C GLU A 296 30.88 8.50 4.51
N LYS A 297 31.90 8.64 3.67
CA LYS A 297 31.88 8.21 2.26
C LYS A 297 31.62 6.71 2.12
N ASP A 298 32.39 5.85 2.80
CA ASP A 298 32.23 4.40 2.68
C ASP A 298 30.85 3.91 3.13
N ILE A 299 30.35 4.43 4.26
CA ILE A 299 28.99 4.12 4.75
C ILE A 299 27.95 4.53 3.71
N LEU A 300 28.05 5.74 3.17
CA LEU A 300 27.07 6.27 2.23
C LEU A 300 27.10 5.50 0.88
N VAL A 301 28.30 5.18 0.36
CA VAL A 301 28.50 4.38 -0.85
C VAL A 301 27.87 2.98 -0.71
N LYS A 302 28.05 2.31 0.43
CA LYS A 302 27.43 1.01 0.72
C LYS A 302 25.91 1.09 0.87
N ARG A 303 25.41 2.16 1.49
CA ARG A 303 23.96 2.39 1.68
C ARG A 303 23.20 2.61 0.38
N MET A 304 23.81 3.28 -0.60
CA MET A 304 23.22 3.50 -1.92
C MET A 304 23.57 2.41 -2.95
N GLY A 305 24.64 1.64 -2.72
CA GLY A 305 25.12 0.62 -3.65
C GLY A 305 25.85 1.19 -4.87
N LEU A 306 26.64 2.25 -4.69
CA LEU A 306 27.32 2.93 -5.81
C LEU A 306 28.42 2.06 -6.43
N ASP A 307 29.30 1.50 -5.60
CA ASP A 307 30.46 0.70 -6.02
C ASP A 307 30.32 -0.80 -5.67
N GLY A 308 29.12 -1.24 -5.26
CA GLY A 308 28.86 -2.60 -4.82
C GLY A 308 27.38 -2.86 -4.51
N PRO A 309 27.04 -4.03 -3.95
CA PRO A 309 25.68 -4.32 -3.53
C PRO A 309 25.24 -3.36 -2.43
N GLN A 310 23.96 -2.97 -2.47
CA GLN A 310 23.35 -2.15 -1.43
C GLN A 310 23.32 -2.91 -0.10
N MET A 311 23.77 -2.26 0.97
CA MET A 311 23.77 -2.84 2.32
C MET A 311 22.77 -2.13 3.24
N THR A 312 22.21 -2.90 4.17
CA THR A 312 21.32 -2.42 5.22
C THR A 312 22.13 -1.75 6.34
N LEU A 313 21.46 -0.90 7.13
CA LEU A 313 22.05 -0.29 8.32
C LEU A 313 22.60 -1.32 9.32
N ALA A 314 22.02 -2.53 9.37
CA ALA A 314 22.44 -3.61 10.25
C ALA A 314 23.75 -4.24 9.75
N GLU A 315 23.83 -4.60 8.47
CA GLU A 315 25.03 -5.20 7.88
C GLU A 315 26.25 -4.28 7.98
N ILE A 316 26.06 -2.98 7.71
CA ILE A 316 27.14 -1.99 7.88
C ILE A 316 27.48 -1.80 9.37
N GLY A 317 26.48 -1.85 10.25
CA GLY A 317 26.69 -1.78 11.70
C GLY A 317 27.59 -2.90 12.21
N ASP A 318 27.32 -4.13 11.77
CA ASP A 318 28.11 -5.32 12.12
C ASP A 318 29.55 -5.22 11.59
N GLU A 319 29.74 -4.74 10.35
CA GLU A 319 31.07 -4.54 9.76
C GLU A 319 31.92 -3.52 10.54
N TYR A 320 31.30 -2.42 10.97
CA TYR A 320 31.97 -1.35 11.70
C TYR A 320 32.00 -1.56 13.22
N GLY A 321 31.39 -2.64 13.74
CA GLY A 321 31.26 -2.91 15.17
C GLY A 321 30.47 -1.83 15.93
N ILE A 322 29.48 -1.21 15.27
CA ILE A 322 28.63 -0.15 15.86
C ILE A 322 27.14 -0.41 15.63
N THR A 323 26.29 0.25 16.40
CA THR A 323 24.84 0.03 16.31
C THR A 323 24.24 0.57 15.00
N ARG A 324 23.13 -0.04 14.57
CA ARG A 324 22.29 0.43 13.45
C ARG A 324 21.99 1.93 13.52
N GLU A 325 21.63 2.42 14.71
CA GLU A 325 21.33 3.82 14.94
C GLU A 325 22.55 4.72 14.74
N ARG A 326 23.75 4.24 15.09
CA ARG A 326 24.98 4.99 14.85
C ARG A 326 25.29 5.13 13.37
N ILE A 327 25.05 4.08 12.57
CA ILE A 327 25.16 4.16 11.11
C ILE A 327 24.16 5.17 10.55
N ARG A 328 22.90 5.11 10.98
CA ARG A 328 21.85 6.05 10.54
C ARG A 328 22.23 7.52 10.83
N GLN A 329 22.83 7.78 11.99
CA GLN A 329 23.33 9.12 12.34
C GLN A 329 24.46 9.59 11.43
N VAL A 330 25.40 8.69 11.08
CA VAL A 330 26.52 9.02 10.19
C VAL A 330 26.01 9.27 8.77
N GLU A 331 25.09 8.42 8.28
CA GLU A 331 24.40 8.59 7.00
C GLU A 331 23.66 9.93 6.93
N ALA A 332 22.79 10.23 7.90
CA ALA A 332 22.05 11.49 7.93
C ALA A 332 22.99 12.70 7.94
N LYS A 333 24.07 12.64 8.73
CA LYS A 333 25.07 13.72 8.78
C LYS A 333 25.81 13.90 7.45
N ALA A 334 26.13 12.79 6.76
CA ALA A 334 26.79 12.83 5.46
C ALA A 334 25.88 13.41 4.38
N VAL A 335 24.60 13.00 4.35
CA VAL A 335 23.58 13.53 3.44
C VAL A 335 23.37 15.03 3.67
N THR A 336 23.15 15.46 4.92
CA THR A 336 23.01 16.90 5.25
C THR A 336 24.23 17.70 4.84
N LYS A 337 25.43 17.13 4.94
CA LYS A 337 26.65 17.81 4.52
C LYS A 337 26.70 17.99 3.00
N ILE A 338 26.36 16.95 2.23
CA ILE A 338 26.31 17.04 0.76
C ILE A 338 25.29 18.08 0.32
N ILE A 339 24.06 18.00 0.81
CA ILE A 339 22.97 18.94 0.47
C ILE A 339 23.34 20.38 0.85
N ALA A 340 24.06 20.59 1.95
CA ALA A 340 24.44 21.94 2.38
C ALA A 340 25.64 22.54 1.64
N THR A 341 26.45 21.74 0.94
CA THR A 341 27.71 22.20 0.34
C THR A 341 27.77 22.08 -1.17
N GLU A 342 26.87 21.31 -1.76
CA GLU A 342 26.86 21.01 -3.20
C GLU A 342 25.60 21.58 -3.84
N ILE A 343 25.62 21.72 -5.17
CA ILE A 343 24.51 22.30 -5.96
C ILE A 343 23.85 21.22 -6.83
N TRP A 344 24.47 20.04 -6.95
CA TRP A 344 23.99 19.00 -7.87
C TRP A 344 22.62 18.47 -7.45
N ASP A 345 22.28 18.51 -6.16
CA ASP A 345 20.98 18.11 -5.61
C ASP A 345 19.88 19.13 -5.91
N ASP A 346 20.17 20.43 -5.90
CA ASP A 346 19.23 21.45 -6.39
C ASP A 346 18.97 21.28 -7.90
N VAL A 347 20.03 20.98 -8.68
CA VAL A 347 19.91 20.69 -10.11
C VAL A 347 19.13 19.40 -10.36
N PHE A 348 19.37 18.38 -9.55
CA PHE A 348 18.66 17.11 -9.57
C PHE A 348 17.17 17.32 -9.31
N GLU A 349 16.83 17.97 -8.19
CA GLU A 349 15.45 18.26 -7.80
C GLU A 349 14.74 19.01 -8.91
N ARG A 350 15.30 20.14 -9.35
CA ARG A 350 14.62 20.95 -10.35
C ARG A 350 14.45 20.22 -11.68
N LYS A 351 15.46 19.52 -12.19
CA LYS A 351 15.34 18.79 -13.46
C LYS A 351 14.29 17.68 -13.37
N ILE A 352 14.21 16.97 -12.25
CA ILE A 352 13.16 15.95 -12.03
C ILE A 352 11.79 16.59 -11.96
N VAL A 353 11.64 17.68 -11.21
CA VAL A 353 10.37 18.42 -11.13
C VAL A 353 9.96 18.92 -12.52
N GLU A 354 10.85 19.56 -13.27
CA GLU A 354 10.60 20.07 -14.62
C GLU A 354 10.16 18.95 -15.59
N LEU A 355 10.79 17.77 -15.51
CA LEU A 355 10.42 16.62 -16.33
C LEU A 355 9.04 16.02 -15.99
N LEU A 356 8.55 16.23 -14.77
CA LEU A 356 7.27 15.71 -14.27
C LEU A 356 6.12 16.73 -14.29
N VAL A 357 6.42 18.03 -14.23
CA VAL A 357 5.41 19.10 -14.28
C VAL A 357 4.57 18.95 -15.55
N ASP A 358 3.25 18.83 -15.36
CA ASP A 358 2.24 18.63 -16.41
C ASP A 358 2.48 17.44 -17.36
N ARG A 359 3.36 16.51 -16.98
CA ARG A 359 3.66 15.33 -17.78
C ARG A 359 2.43 14.44 -17.91
N ARG A 360 2.16 13.97 -19.14
CA ARG A 360 1.07 13.03 -19.44
C ARG A 360 1.56 11.64 -19.81
N GLU A 361 2.79 11.53 -20.28
CA GLU A 361 3.40 10.26 -20.69
C GLU A 361 4.31 9.73 -19.59
N PRO A 362 4.35 8.42 -19.35
CA PRO A 362 5.15 7.85 -18.27
C PRO A 362 6.64 8.19 -18.45
N LEU A 363 7.38 8.27 -17.34
CA LEU A 363 8.82 8.56 -17.33
C LEU A 363 9.63 7.34 -16.85
N PRO A 364 9.96 6.38 -17.73
CA PRO A 364 10.85 5.29 -17.38
C PRO A 364 12.26 5.79 -17.09
N LEU A 365 12.91 5.29 -16.03
CA LEU A 365 14.30 5.65 -15.70
C LEU A 365 15.26 5.36 -16.87
N ARG A 366 15.04 4.26 -17.60
CA ARG A 366 15.83 3.89 -18.80
C ARG A 366 15.76 4.93 -19.93
N ALA A 367 14.74 5.78 -19.96
CA ALA A 367 14.57 6.83 -20.96
C ALA A 367 15.10 8.20 -20.48
N LEU A 368 15.44 8.33 -19.20
CA LEU A 368 15.76 9.62 -18.58
C LEU A 368 16.96 10.31 -19.25
N GLY A 369 18.05 9.57 -19.47
CA GLY A 369 19.25 10.11 -20.12
C GLY A 369 19.07 10.47 -21.60
N LEU A 370 17.97 10.06 -22.24
CA LEU A 370 17.63 10.50 -23.62
C LEU A 370 16.85 11.82 -23.62
N LEU A 371 16.19 12.15 -22.51
CA LEU A 371 15.41 13.37 -22.34
C LEU A 371 16.28 14.51 -21.81
N ASP A 372 17.26 14.17 -20.97
CA ASP A 372 18.18 15.13 -20.38
C ASP A 372 19.55 14.46 -20.14
N ASP A 373 20.55 14.91 -20.90
CA ASP A 373 21.93 14.39 -20.87
C ASP A 373 22.56 14.46 -19.47
N TRP A 374 22.05 15.32 -18.59
CA TRP A 374 22.52 15.40 -17.21
C TRP A 374 22.29 14.08 -16.45
N PHE A 375 21.32 13.27 -16.85
CA PHE A 375 21.08 11.94 -16.26
C PHE A 375 21.70 10.78 -17.03
N GLU A 376 22.67 11.03 -17.91
CA GLU A 376 23.37 9.98 -18.63
C GLU A 376 23.94 8.92 -17.66
N GLY A 377 23.69 7.64 -17.96
CA GLY A 377 24.10 6.50 -17.13
C GLY A 377 23.30 6.28 -15.83
N ALA A 378 22.35 7.15 -15.46
CA ALA A 378 21.57 6.99 -14.22
C ALA A 378 20.80 5.65 -14.16
N HIS A 379 20.30 5.18 -15.31
CA HIS A 379 19.61 3.89 -15.44
C HIS A 379 20.49 2.67 -15.18
N GLU A 380 21.82 2.78 -15.22
CA GLU A 380 22.73 1.69 -14.83
C GLU A 380 22.81 1.51 -13.32
N LYS A 381 22.37 2.52 -12.55
CA LYS A 381 22.46 2.59 -11.10
C LYS A 381 21.12 3.01 -10.46
N PRO A 382 20.02 2.27 -10.70
CA PRO A 382 18.68 2.66 -10.26
C PRO A 382 18.54 2.80 -8.75
N LYS A 383 19.26 1.97 -7.97
CA LYS A 383 19.27 2.06 -6.51
C LYS A 383 19.92 3.34 -6.00
N VAL A 384 20.98 3.82 -6.67
CA VAL A 384 21.63 5.09 -6.32
C VAL A 384 20.70 6.25 -6.64
N PHE A 385 20.01 6.17 -7.78
CA PHE A 385 19.04 7.17 -8.19
C PHE A 385 17.85 7.25 -7.21
N SER A 386 17.23 6.10 -6.91
CA SER A 386 16.15 5.99 -5.92
C SER A 386 16.56 6.49 -4.54
N TYR A 387 17.79 6.18 -4.10
CA TYR A 387 18.29 6.65 -2.81
C TYR A 387 18.26 8.18 -2.70
N TRP A 388 18.63 8.89 -3.76
CA TRP A 388 18.65 10.35 -3.76
C TRP A 388 17.28 10.99 -3.97
N LEU A 389 16.39 10.32 -4.70
CA LEU A 389 14.97 10.71 -4.70
C LEU A 389 14.41 10.73 -3.26
N ASP A 390 14.69 9.68 -2.47
CA ASP A 390 14.20 9.55 -1.09
C ASP A 390 14.93 10.47 -0.08
N ALA A 391 16.20 10.79 -0.35
CA ALA A 391 17.05 11.53 0.58
C ALA A 391 16.82 13.04 0.56
N ILE A 392 16.32 13.60 -0.53
CA ILE A 392 16.05 15.03 -0.71
C ILE A 392 14.66 15.35 -0.14
N PRO A 393 14.54 16.04 1.02
CA PRO A 393 13.26 16.17 1.72
C PRO A 393 12.19 16.98 0.99
N SER A 394 12.59 17.87 0.08
CA SER A 394 11.74 18.71 -0.76
C SER A 394 11.10 17.94 -1.91
N LEU A 395 11.64 16.76 -2.26
CA LEU A 395 11.25 16.03 -3.45
C LEU A 395 10.28 14.90 -3.11
N ASP A 396 8.98 15.11 -3.38
CA ASP A 396 7.95 14.06 -3.29
C ASP A 396 7.88 13.26 -4.61
N VAL A 397 9.00 12.65 -4.98
CA VAL A 397 9.16 11.83 -6.20
C VAL A 397 9.82 10.52 -5.82
N HIS A 398 9.33 9.43 -6.40
CA HIS A 398 9.72 8.07 -6.08
C HIS A 398 10.07 7.31 -7.37
N LEU A 399 10.88 6.28 -7.22
CA LEU A 399 11.10 5.28 -8.27
C LEU A 399 10.25 4.04 -7.96
N ILE A 400 9.25 3.77 -8.77
CA ILE A 400 8.36 2.60 -8.59
C ILE A 400 8.56 1.57 -9.69
N SER A 401 8.26 0.30 -9.39
CA SER A 401 8.37 -0.79 -10.35
C SER A 401 7.00 -1.28 -10.80
N ILE A 402 6.76 -1.25 -12.11
CA ILE A 402 5.55 -1.76 -12.76
C ILE A 402 5.99 -2.66 -13.90
N ASP A 403 5.60 -3.94 -13.88
CA ASP A 403 5.95 -4.94 -14.91
C ASP A 403 7.45 -5.02 -15.24
N ASN A 404 8.30 -4.94 -14.20
CA ASN A 404 9.76 -4.91 -14.31
C ASN A 404 10.33 -3.67 -15.04
N ILE A 405 9.54 -2.60 -15.15
CA ILE A 405 9.99 -1.29 -15.64
C ILE A 405 9.95 -0.31 -14.46
N GLU A 406 11.05 0.42 -14.28
CA GLU A 406 11.17 1.44 -13.23
C GLU A 406 10.71 2.80 -13.77
N TYR A 407 9.72 3.39 -13.10
CA TYR A 407 9.11 4.66 -13.45
C TYR A 407 9.37 5.71 -12.37
N ILE A 408 9.67 6.93 -12.80
CA ILE A 408 9.85 8.10 -11.94
C ILE A 408 8.50 8.80 -11.85
N THR A 409 7.98 8.98 -10.65
CA THR A 409 6.62 9.52 -10.43
C THR A 409 6.46 10.10 -9.02
N ALA A 410 5.46 10.97 -8.83
CA ALA A 410 5.09 11.47 -7.50
C ALA A 410 4.34 10.45 -6.62
N LEU A 411 4.05 9.25 -7.15
CA LEU A 411 3.42 8.16 -6.40
C LEU A 411 4.47 7.25 -5.77
N ASN A 412 4.28 6.85 -4.52
CA ASN A 412 5.03 5.73 -3.97
C ASN A 412 4.43 4.37 -4.41
N GLN A 413 5.19 3.28 -4.21
CA GLN A 413 4.78 1.93 -4.64
C GLN A 413 3.43 1.50 -4.03
N SER A 414 3.17 1.82 -2.76
CA SER A 414 1.91 1.46 -2.10
C SER A 414 0.73 2.26 -2.63
N GLU A 415 0.92 3.53 -2.98
CA GLU A 415 -0.11 4.36 -3.60
C GLU A 415 -0.48 3.84 -4.99
N TRP A 416 0.52 3.43 -5.78
CA TRP A 416 0.29 2.75 -7.06
C TRP A 416 -0.52 1.46 -6.88
N GLU A 417 -0.12 0.57 -5.96
CA GLU A 417 -0.83 -0.68 -5.68
C GLU A 417 -2.27 -0.44 -5.20
N ASN A 418 -2.49 0.62 -4.42
CA ASN A 418 -3.82 1.07 -4.00
C ASN A 418 -4.64 1.52 -5.20
N ALA A 419 -4.10 2.40 -6.04
CA ALA A 419 -4.79 2.88 -7.24
C ALA A 419 -5.15 1.72 -8.19
N GLU A 420 -4.26 0.74 -8.37
CA GLU A 420 -4.53 -0.46 -9.16
C GLU A 420 -5.68 -1.30 -8.55
N ARG A 421 -5.70 -1.46 -7.23
CA ARG A 421 -6.78 -2.15 -6.52
C ARG A 421 -8.11 -1.41 -6.61
N GLU A 422 -8.10 -0.09 -6.46
CA GLU A 422 -9.30 0.75 -6.58
C GLU A 422 -9.84 0.74 -8.01
N ALA A 423 -8.96 0.83 -9.02
CA ALA A 423 -9.35 0.72 -10.42
C ALA A 423 -10.02 -0.63 -10.72
N LYS A 424 -9.47 -1.73 -10.19
CA LYS A 424 -10.09 -3.06 -10.27
C LYS A 424 -11.49 -3.09 -9.65
N ALA A 425 -11.62 -2.62 -8.42
CA ALA A 425 -12.90 -2.60 -7.70
C ALA A 425 -13.94 -1.72 -8.39
N LEU A 426 -13.52 -0.56 -8.91
CA LEU A 426 -14.36 0.38 -9.65
C LEU A 426 -14.93 -0.27 -10.91
N LEU A 427 -14.08 -0.93 -11.72
CA LEU A 427 -14.52 -1.59 -12.95
C LEU A 427 -15.40 -2.82 -12.66
N GLN A 428 -15.12 -3.56 -11.58
CA GLN A 428 -16.01 -4.64 -11.12
C GLN A 428 -17.39 -4.13 -10.72
N GLY A 429 -17.46 -3.00 -10.02
CA GLY A 429 -18.73 -2.35 -9.64
C GLY A 429 -19.52 -1.79 -10.82
N GLY A 430 -18.86 -1.55 -11.96
CA GLY A 430 -19.48 -1.09 -13.21
C GLY A 430 -20.22 -2.17 -14.02
N ILE A 431 -20.07 -3.45 -13.65
CA ILE A 431 -20.70 -4.57 -14.37
C ILE A 431 -22.22 -4.51 -14.19
N GLY A 432 -22.97 -4.58 -15.31
CA GLY A 432 -24.43 -4.50 -15.32
C GLY A 432 -24.99 -3.07 -15.26
N LEU A 433 -24.12 -2.05 -15.28
CA LEU A 433 -24.50 -0.62 -15.30
C LEU A 433 -24.36 0.04 -16.67
N ASP A 434 -24.19 -0.75 -17.74
CA ASP A 434 -24.00 -0.29 -19.11
C ASP A 434 -22.89 0.77 -19.30
N TRP A 435 -21.81 0.67 -18.53
CA TRP A 435 -20.67 1.59 -18.65
C TRP A 435 -19.97 1.46 -20.01
N SER A 436 -19.80 2.58 -20.71
CA SER A 436 -19.01 2.61 -21.94
C SER A 436 -17.52 2.45 -21.65
N GLU A 437 -16.75 1.98 -22.64
CA GLU A 437 -15.28 1.89 -22.55
C GLU A 437 -14.64 3.25 -22.26
N GLU A 438 -15.16 4.32 -22.86
CA GLU A 438 -14.72 5.70 -22.60
C GLU A 438 -14.97 6.11 -21.14
N PHE A 439 -16.18 5.85 -20.61
CA PHE A 439 -16.51 6.15 -19.22
C PHE A 439 -15.65 5.36 -18.24
N CYS A 440 -15.38 4.08 -18.54
CA CYS A 440 -14.47 3.24 -17.74
C CYS A 440 -13.06 3.83 -17.70
N ARG A 441 -12.53 4.23 -18.86
CA ARG A 441 -11.20 4.83 -18.98
C ARG A 441 -11.11 6.14 -18.21
N ASP A 442 -12.08 7.04 -18.38
CA ASP A 442 -12.12 8.32 -17.67
C ASP A 442 -12.23 8.14 -16.16
N SER A 443 -13.02 7.16 -15.71
CA SER A 443 -13.16 6.84 -14.29
C SER A 443 -11.86 6.33 -13.69
N VAL A 444 -11.14 5.44 -14.39
CA VAL A 444 -9.82 4.95 -13.95
C VAL A 444 -8.78 6.07 -13.98
N HIS A 445 -8.77 6.90 -15.02
CA HIS A 445 -7.89 8.07 -15.10
C HIS A 445 -8.14 9.06 -13.95
N GLY A 446 -9.39 9.16 -13.50
CA GLY A 446 -9.80 9.99 -12.36
C GLY A 446 -9.14 9.60 -11.03
N LEU A 447 -8.73 8.33 -10.86
CA LEU A 447 -8.03 7.88 -9.65
C LEU A 447 -6.64 8.52 -9.51
N LEU A 448 -6.01 8.89 -10.63
CA LEU A 448 -4.72 9.57 -10.68
C LEU A 448 -4.90 11.06 -11.06
N ALA A 449 -5.85 11.75 -10.42
CA ALA A 449 -6.18 13.15 -10.70
C ALA A 449 -5.05 14.12 -10.30
N SER A 450 -4.52 13.95 -9.09
CA SER A 450 -3.56 14.86 -8.44
C SER A 450 -2.10 14.39 -8.57
N LYS A 451 -1.81 13.12 -8.27
CA LYS A 451 -0.48 12.50 -8.35
C LYS A 451 -0.44 11.37 -9.38
N GLY A 452 0.71 11.20 -10.04
CA GLY A 452 0.94 10.12 -11.01
C GLY A 452 0.11 10.21 -12.29
N ARG A 453 -0.19 11.44 -12.74
CA ARG A 453 -0.99 11.69 -13.96
C ARG A 453 -0.39 11.01 -15.19
N GLU A 454 0.93 11.00 -15.27
CA GLU A 454 1.75 10.38 -16.30
C GLU A 454 1.61 8.85 -16.37
N LEU A 455 1.05 8.22 -15.32
CA LEU A 455 0.82 6.79 -15.24
C LEU A 455 -0.64 6.39 -15.51
N ARG A 456 -1.52 7.33 -15.90
CA ARG A 456 -2.95 7.05 -16.16
C ARG A 456 -3.16 6.00 -17.25
N ASP A 457 -2.48 6.17 -18.38
CA ASP A 457 -2.59 5.21 -19.48
C ASP A 457 -1.95 3.86 -19.10
N VAL A 458 -0.84 3.88 -18.34
CA VAL A 458 -0.22 2.64 -17.81
C VAL A 458 -1.18 1.90 -16.89
N LEU A 459 -1.87 2.62 -16.00
CA LEU A 459 -2.88 2.06 -15.10
C LEU A 459 -4.06 1.50 -15.91
N TRP A 460 -4.59 2.29 -16.85
CA TRP A 460 -5.67 1.89 -17.73
C TRP A 460 -5.32 0.62 -18.50
N ASP A 461 -4.21 0.61 -19.23
CA ASP A 461 -3.80 -0.54 -20.04
C ASP A 461 -3.72 -1.80 -19.18
N ARG A 462 -3.15 -1.69 -17.98
CA ARG A 462 -3.03 -2.81 -17.04
C ARG A 462 -4.37 -3.36 -16.58
N VAL A 463 -5.33 -2.50 -16.25
CA VAL A 463 -6.66 -2.95 -15.79
C VAL A 463 -7.60 -3.30 -16.93
N ALA A 464 -7.48 -2.64 -18.09
CA ALA A 464 -8.28 -2.86 -19.28
C ALA A 464 -8.02 -4.23 -19.92
N LEU A 465 -6.82 -4.79 -19.72
CA LEU A 465 -6.50 -6.18 -20.08
C LEU A 465 -7.43 -7.22 -19.41
N LEU A 466 -8.15 -6.82 -18.36
CA LEU A 466 -9.13 -7.64 -17.65
C LEU A 466 -10.57 -7.34 -18.09
N CYS A 467 -10.84 -6.21 -18.76
CA CYS A 467 -12.16 -5.83 -19.22
C CYS A 467 -12.60 -6.65 -20.46
N ARG A 468 -13.89 -6.94 -20.55
CA ARG A 468 -14.55 -7.38 -21.79
C ARG A 468 -15.66 -6.41 -22.14
N PHE A 469 -15.59 -5.90 -23.36
CA PHE A 469 -16.61 -5.01 -23.90
C PHE A 469 -17.38 -5.69 -25.03
N ALA A 470 -18.71 -5.60 -25.00
CA ALA A 470 -19.57 -5.96 -26.12
C ALA A 470 -19.90 -4.72 -26.96
N ASP A 471 -20.00 -4.90 -28.27
CA ASP A 471 -20.42 -3.86 -29.20
C ASP A 471 -21.94 -3.86 -29.32
N THR A 472 -22.58 -2.75 -28.96
CA THR A 472 -24.04 -2.59 -29.02
C THR A 472 -24.49 -1.68 -30.18
N GLY A 473 -23.58 -1.27 -31.07
CA GLY A 473 -23.85 -0.33 -32.16
C GLY A 473 -23.94 1.14 -31.72
N ALA A 474 -24.14 1.42 -30.43
CA ALA A 474 -24.04 2.75 -29.82
C ALA A 474 -22.68 2.98 -29.11
N GLY A 475 -21.84 1.95 -29.01
CA GLY A 475 -20.53 1.98 -28.35
C GLY A 475 -20.14 0.63 -27.78
N ARG A 476 -18.93 0.54 -27.22
CA ARG A 476 -18.42 -0.65 -26.51
C ARG A 476 -18.78 -0.55 -25.03
N ILE A 477 -19.57 -1.50 -24.53
CA ILE A 477 -20.12 -1.52 -23.16
C ILE A 477 -19.44 -2.62 -22.34
N LEU A 478 -19.06 -2.30 -21.10
CA LEU A 478 -18.42 -3.24 -20.17
C LEU A 478 -19.39 -4.34 -19.76
N GLN A 479 -19.07 -5.58 -20.13
CA GLN A 479 -19.88 -6.76 -19.82
C GLN A 479 -19.29 -7.57 -18.66
N SER A 480 -17.96 -7.62 -18.53
CA SER A 480 -17.28 -8.36 -17.46
C SER A 480 -15.85 -7.87 -17.21
N TYR A 481 -15.27 -8.26 -16.06
CA TYR A 481 -13.95 -7.85 -15.61
C TYR A 481 -13.17 -8.99 -14.90
N GLY A 482 -12.03 -9.44 -15.46
CA GLY A 482 -11.10 -10.38 -14.84
C GLY A 482 -10.40 -11.37 -15.80
N ARG A 483 -9.32 -12.00 -15.32
CA ARG A 483 -8.64 -13.19 -15.93
C ARG A 483 -8.56 -14.38 -14.94
N GLY A 484 -9.47 -14.43 -13.97
CA GLY A 484 -9.50 -15.47 -12.95
C GLY A 484 -10.15 -16.77 -13.46
N ALA A 485 -9.88 -17.89 -12.79
CA ALA A 485 -10.58 -19.15 -13.00
C ALA A 485 -12.11 -18.96 -12.94
N GLU A 486 -12.62 -18.06 -12.10
CA GLU A 486 -14.03 -17.70 -11.98
C GLU A 486 -14.62 -17.12 -13.27
N GLN A 487 -13.90 -16.22 -13.94
CA GLN A 487 -14.34 -15.65 -15.21
C GLN A 487 -14.25 -16.66 -16.36
N ALA A 488 -13.18 -17.47 -16.38
CA ALA A 488 -13.04 -18.53 -17.38
C ALA A 488 -14.17 -19.57 -17.23
N VAL A 489 -14.52 -19.92 -15.99
CA VAL A 489 -15.66 -20.78 -15.69
C VAL A 489 -16.97 -20.13 -16.10
N LEU A 490 -17.21 -18.87 -15.76
CA LEU A 490 -18.45 -18.17 -16.10
C LEU A 490 -18.65 -18.08 -17.61
N VAL A 491 -17.60 -17.78 -18.38
CA VAL A 491 -17.66 -17.73 -19.85
C VAL A 491 -17.97 -19.10 -20.44
N VAL A 492 -17.31 -20.17 -19.98
CA VAL A 492 -17.60 -21.53 -20.46
C VAL A 492 -19.00 -21.98 -20.07
N MET A 493 -19.49 -21.61 -18.89
CA MET A 493 -20.88 -21.86 -18.50
C MET A 493 -21.87 -21.05 -19.34
N GLU A 494 -21.56 -19.80 -19.69
CA GLU A 494 -22.41 -19.00 -20.57
C GLU A 494 -22.40 -19.50 -22.02
N GLU A 495 -21.29 -20.03 -22.52
CA GLU A 495 -21.23 -20.61 -23.86
C GLU A 495 -21.85 -22.02 -23.93
N SER A 496 -22.01 -22.71 -22.79
CA SER A 496 -22.58 -24.06 -22.74
C SER A 496 -24.12 -24.04 -22.73
N ASP A 497 -24.72 -25.01 -23.43
CA ASP A 497 -26.17 -25.26 -23.40
C ASP A 497 -26.59 -26.14 -22.20
N LYS A 498 -25.63 -26.76 -21.52
CA LYS A 498 -25.85 -27.68 -20.39
C LYS A 498 -24.95 -27.35 -19.20
N ALA A 499 -25.36 -27.77 -18.01
CA ALA A 499 -24.47 -27.76 -16.85
C ALA A 499 -23.28 -28.72 -17.08
N LEU A 500 -22.09 -28.34 -16.59
CA LEU A 500 -20.84 -29.04 -16.84
C LEU A 500 -20.18 -29.48 -15.53
N HIS A 501 -19.59 -30.67 -15.52
CA HIS A 501 -18.77 -31.14 -14.39
C HIS A 501 -17.50 -30.28 -14.27
N TYR A 502 -16.95 -30.09 -13.07
CA TYR A 502 -15.76 -29.24 -12.87
C TYR A 502 -14.54 -29.69 -13.69
N SER A 503 -14.44 -30.99 -14.02
CA SER A 503 -13.40 -31.50 -14.94
C SER A 503 -13.69 -31.12 -16.39
N GLU A 504 -14.94 -31.19 -16.84
CA GLU A 504 -15.36 -30.74 -18.18
C GLU A 504 -15.18 -29.23 -18.33
N LEU A 505 -15.46 -28.46 -17.26
CA LEU A 505 -15.16 -27.03 -17.20
C LEU A 505 -13.65 -26.78 -17.32
N ALA A 506 -12.81 -27.55 -16.61
CA ALA A 506 -11.36 -27.40 -16.69
C ALA A 506 -10.84 -27.71 -18.10
N GLU A 507 -11.33 -28.78 -18.73
CA GLU A 507 -10.98 -29.13 -20.12
C GLU A 507 -11.44 -28.06 -21.11
N ALA A 508 -12.69 -27.62 -21.03
CA ALA A 508 -13.23 -26.59 -21.89
C ALA A 508 -12.48 -25.25 -21.73
N ILE A 509 -12.08 -24.89 -20.51
CA ILE A 509 -11.27 -23.71 -20.23
C ILE A 509 -9.86 -23.85 -20.83
N ALA A 510 -9.20 -25.00 -20.62
CA ALA A 510 -7.86 -25.25 -21.14
C ALA A 510 -7.83 -25.15 -22.67
N VAL A 511 -8.85 -25.69 -23.35
CA VAL A 511 -9.00 -25.60 -24.81
C VAL A 511 -9.31 -24.16 -25.26
N ARG A 512 -10.23 -23.47 -24.56
CA ARG A 512 -10.75 -22.16 -24.98
C ARG A 512 -9.77 -21.01 -24.76
N PHE A 513 -8.96 -21.10 -23.71
CA PHE A 513 -8.09 -20.01 -23.25
C PHE A 513 -6.59 -20.33 -23.41
N GLU A 514 -6.24 -21.48 -23.99
CA GLU A 514 -4.85 -21.96 -24.17
C GLU A 514 -4.02 -21.87 -22.88
N GLN A 515 -4.66 -22.09 -21.73
CA GLN A 515 -4.09 -21.89 -20.41
C GLN A 515 -4.51 -23.02 -19.47
N ASP A 516 -3.53 -23.70 -18.88
CA ASP A 516 -3.80 -24.73 -17.88
C ASP A 516 -4.05 -24.12 -16.49
N PHE A 517 -5.24 -24.36 -15.97
CA PHE A 517 -5.58 -24.09 -14.59
C PHE A 517 -5.61 -25.39 -13.80
N ASP A 518 -5.15 -25.36 -12.54
CA ASP A 518 -5.31 -26.48 -11.62
C ASP A 518 -6.81 -26.83 -11.47
N VAL A 519 -7.15 -28.11 -11.55
CA VAL A 519 -8.55 -28.60 -11.51
C VAL A 519 -9.25 -28.21 -10.20
N ARG A 520 -8.53 -28.17 -9.07
CA ARG A 520 -9.08 -27.70 -7.78
C ARG A 520 -9.38 -26.20 -7.83
N ARG A 521 -8.57 -25.43 -8.56
CA ARG A 521 -8.79 -23.99 -8.75
C ARG A 521 -10.03 -23.73 -9.60
N ILE A 522 -10.25 -24.51 -10.66
CA ILE A 522 -11.47 -24.46 -11.47
C ILE A 522 -12.69 -24.90 -10.66
N HIS A 523 -12.57 -25.97 -9.87
CA HIS A 523 -13.66 -26.45 -9.02
C HIS A 523 -14.07 -25.41 -7.97
N ASN A 524 -13.12 -24.79 -7.28
CA ASN A 524 -13.40 -23.71 -6.34
C ASN A 524 -14.06 -22.51 -7.03
N ALA A 525 -13.53 -22.13 -8.19
CA ALA A 525 -14.09 -21.05 -9.00
C ALA A 525 -15.54 -21.33 -9.42
N ALA A 526 -15.82 -22.53 -9.93
CA ALA A 526 -17.17 -22.97 -10.29
C ALA A 526 -18.13 -22.96 -9.10
N SER A 527 -17.65 -23.31 -7.91
CA SER A 527 -18.46 -23.23 -6.68
C SER A 527 -18.75 -21.82 -6.21
N ASN A 528 -17.95 -20.83 -6.61
CA ASN A 528 -18.16 -19.44 -6.24
C ASN A 528 -19.12 -18.72 -7.19
N VAL A 529 -19.07 -19.04 -8.49
CA VAL A 529 -19.85 -18.31 -9.52
C VAL A 529 -21.04 -19.09 -10.08
N GLY A 530 -21.07 -20.42 -9.93
CA GLY A 530 -22.09 -21.29 -10.51
C GLY A 530 -22.99 -21.94 -9.47
N LEU A 531 -24.21 -22.28 -9.88
CA LEU A 531 -25.14 -23.12 -9.13
C LEU A 531 -24.69 -24.58 -9.20
N LEU A 532 -24.67 -25.28 -8.08
CA LEU A 532 -24.41 -26.73 -8.04
C LEU A 532 -25.65 -27.49 -8.49
N LEU A 533 -25.63 -28.05 -9.70
CA LEU A 533 -26.76 -28.73 -10.34
C LEU A 533 -26.60 -30.26 -10.41
N GLY A 534 -25.52 -30.79 -9.82
CA GLY A 534 -25.24 -32.22 -9.75
C GLY A 534 -23.97 -32.48 -8.93
N ARG A 535 -23.51 -33.75 -8.84
CA ARG A 535 -22.27 -34.08 -8.12
C ARG A 535 -21.06 -33.50 -8.85
N GLY A 536 -20.55 -32.36 -8.37
CA GLY A 536 -19.44 -31.66 -9.01
C GLY A 536 -19.83 -31.00 -10.33
N THR A 537 -21.12 -30.92 -10.64
CA THR A 537 -21.66 -30.33 -11.87
C THR A 537 -22.22 -28.96 -11.54
N TYR A 538 -21.75 -27.96 -12.28
CA TYR A 538 -22.09 -26.57 -12.05
C TYR A 538 -22.70 -25.94 -13.31
N GLY A 539 -23.60 -24.99 -13.10
CA GLY A 539 -24.27 -24.28 -14.19
C GLY A 539 -24.90 -22.96 -13.74
N LEU A 540 -25.57 -22.30 -14.66
CA LEU A 540 -26.29 -21.05 -14.42
C LEU A 540 -27.79 -21.31 -14.37
N ARG A 541 -28.57 -20.28 -14.01
CA ARG A 541 -30.04 -20.35 -13.95
C ARG A 541 -30.66 -20.91 -15.24
N LYS A 542 -30.11 -20.54 -16.40
CA LYS A 542 -30.55 -21.02 -17.72
C LYS A 542 -30.39 -22.53 -17.95
N HIS A 543 -29.53 -23.20 -17.18
CA HIS A 543 -29.31 -24.66 -17.27
C HIS A 543 -30.32 -25.46 -16.46
N ILE A 544 -31.18 -24.80 -15.67
CA ILE A 544 -32.27 -25.46 -14.96
C ILE A 544 -33.49 -25.47 -15.90
N PRO A 545 -33.97 -26.65 -16.34
CA PRO A 545 -35.08 -26.77 -17.28
C PRO A 545 -36.45 -26.52 -16.60
N MET A 546 -36.61 -25.33 -16.02
CA MET A 546 -37.77 -24.92 -15.24
C MET A 546 -38.09 -23.45 -15.52
N LEU A 547 -39.39 -23.14 -15.67
CA LEU A 547 -39.87 -21.77 -15.85
C LEU A 547 -39.57 -20.92 -14.61
N GLU A 548 -39.45 -19.60 -14.79
CA GLU A 548 -39.07 -18.69 -13.71
C GLU A 548 -40.09 -18.68 -12.57
N ASP A 549 -41.39 -18.59 -12.90
CA ASP A 549 -42.45 -18.58 -11.89
C ASP A 549 -42.47 -19.88 -11.06
N ASP A 550 -42.26 -21.03 -11.71
CA ASP A 550 -42.17 -22.34 -11.06
C ASP A 550 -40.93 -22.45 -10.15
N PHE A 551 -39.80 -21.91 -10.59
CA PHE A 551 -38.56 -21.89 -9.82
C PHE A 551 -38.66 -21.01 -8.57
N LEU A 552 -39.29 -19.83 -8.71
CA LEU A 552 -39.58 -18.94 -7.60
C LEU A 552 -40.53 -19.59 -6.60
N LEU A 553 -41.61 -20.21 -7.08
CA LEU A 553 -42.59 -20.92 -6.26
C LEU A 553 -41.95 -22.10 -5.49
N LEU A 554 -41.09 -22.88 -6.15
CA LEU A 554 -40.34 -23.95 -5.50
C LEU A 554 -39.45 -23.41 -4.38
N GLY A 555 -38.78 -22.28 -4.61
CA GLY A 555 -37.98 -21.63 -3.59
C GLY A 555 -38.81 -21.14 -2.41
N ASP A 556 -40.02 -20.62 -2.65
CA ASP A 556 -40.92 -20.16 -1.59
C ASP A 556 -41.35 -21.34 -0.69
N TRP A 557 -41.72 -22.47 -1.30
CA TRP A 557 -42.04 -23.69 -0.58
C TRP A 557 -40.84 -24.25 0.19
N ALA A 558 -39.64 -24.18 -0.40
CA ALA A 558 -38.42 -24.63 0.25
C ALA A 558 -38.03 -23.76 1.44
N GLU A 559 -38.16 -22.44 1.31
CA GLU A 559 -37.90 -21.48 2.37
C GLU A 559 -38.90 -21.66 3.51
N GLU A 560 -40.19 -21.83 3.20
CA GLU A 560 -41.24 -22.13 4.19
C GLU A 560 -40.91 -23.38 5.02
N VAL A 561 -40.49 -24.49 4.37
CA VAL A 561 -40.09 -25.72 5.09
C VAL A 561 -38.94 -25.47 6.08
N VAL A 562 -37.96 -24.63 5.71
CA VAL A 562 -36.84 -24.30 6.60
C VAL A 562 -37.29 -23.41 7.76
N LEU A 563 -38.17 -22.45 7.49
CA LEU A 563 -38.65 -21.47 8.47
C LEU A 563 -39.64 -22.04 9.49
N ASP A 564 -40.48 -23.00 9.07
CA ASP A 564 -41.42 -23.74 9.93
C ASP A 564 -40.71 -24.74 10.85
N GLY A 565 -39.44 -25.03 10.57
CA GLY A 565 -38.58 -25.87 11.39
C GLY A 565 -38.13 -25.23 12.72
N PRO A 566 -37.65 -26.05 13.68
CA PRO A 566 -36.96 -25.53 14.86
C PRO A 566 -35.77 -24.63 14.47
N GLU A 567 -35.56 -23.54 15.21
CA GLU A 567 -34.61 -22.47 14.87
C GLU A 567 -33.16 -22.95 14.67
N GLU A 568 -32.73 -23.95 15.44
CA GLU A 568 -31.37 -24.51 15.39
C GLU A 568 -31.22 -25.70 14.41
N ARG A 569 -32.30 -26.12 13.74
CA ARG A 569 -32.28 -27.31 12.87
C ARG A 569 -31.57 -27.03 11.55
N GLN A 570 -30.75 -28.00 11.12
CA GLN A 570 -30.17 -28.05 9.78
C GLN A 570 -30.99 -28.98 8.90
N TRP A 571 -31.33 -28.51 7.71
CA TRP A 571 -32.16 -29.17 6.70
C TRP A 571 -31.33 -29.54 5.48
N HIS A 572 -31.44 -30.77 5.00
CA HIS A 572 -30.81 -31.15 3.73
C HIS A 572 -31.81 -30.93 2.59
N ALA A 573 -31.37 -30.43 1.43
CA ALA A 573 -32.26 -30.06 0.32
C ALA A 573 -33.14 -31.21 -0.20
N SER A 574 -32.69 -32.45 -0.09
CA SER A 574 -33.48 -33.64 -0.41
C SER A 574 -34.62 -33.93 0.56
N GLU A 575 -34.45 -33.58 1.84
CA GLU A 575 -35.49 -33.70 2.86
C GLU A 575 -36.54 -32.62 2.63
N ILE A 576 -36.08 -31.40 2.33
CA ILE A 576 -36.94 -30.29 1.90
C ILE A 576 -37.76 -30.73 0.68
N LEU A 577 -37.11 -31.26 -0.36
CA LEU A 577 -37.79 -31.79 -1.54
C LEU A 577 -38.86 -32.82 -1.21
N ARG A 578 -38.56 -33.78 -0.32
CA ARG A 578 -39.54 -34.80 0.07
C ARG A 578 -40.76 -34.19 0.76
N ILE A 579 -40.56 -33.19 1.64
CA ILE A 579 -41.65 -32.50 2.33
C ILE A 579 -42.50 -31.70 1.33
N ILE A 580 -41.87 -31.04 0.36
CA ILE A 580 -42.56 -30.31 -0.70
C ILE A 580 -43.32 -31.28 -1.61
N ALA A 581 -42.73 -32.42 -1.97
CA ALA A 581 -43.33 -33.42 -2.86
C ALA A 581 -44.60 -34.07 -2.28
N ASP A 582 -44.76 -34.05 -0.95
CA ASP A 582 -45.97 -34.52 -0.27
C ASP A 582 -47.13 -33.48 -0.33
N ARG A 583 -46.91 -32.28 -0.89
CA ARG A 583 -47.95 -31.24 -1.05
C ARG A 583 -48.81 -31.48 -2.29
N ALA A 584 -50.11 -31.19 -2.19
CA ALA A 584 -51.08 -31.43 -3.26
C ALA A 584 -50.85 -30.56 -4.52
N GLU A 585 -50.23 -29.39 -4.38
CA GLU A 585 -49.93 -28.50 -5.51
C GLU A 585 -48.60 -28.82 -6.24
N PHE A 586 -47.81 -29.80 -5.76
CA PHE A 586 -46.53 -30.12 -6.39
C PHE A 586 -46.70 -30.83 -7.74
N GLN A 587 -46.29 -30.17 -8.83
CA GLN A 587 -46.44 -30.69 -10.20
C GLN A 587 -45.13 -30.73 -11.00
N PHE A 588 -43.98 -30.48 -10.39
CA PHE A 588 -42.72 -30.38 -11.12
C PHE A 588 -42.14 -31.76 -11.47
N SER A 589 -41.98 -32.05 -12.76
CA SER A 589 -41.52 -33.36 -13.23
C SER A 589 -39.99 -33.55 -13.25
N GLU A 590 -39.21 -32.53 -12.89
CA GLU A 590 -37.73 -32.53 -13.04
C GLU A 590 -37.01 -31.80 -11.88
N VAL A 591 -37.54 -31.91 -10.66
CA VAL A 591 -36.90 -31.33 -9.46
C VAL A 591 -36.15 -32.39 -8.68
N ASP A 592 -34.88 -32.10 -8.41
CA ASP A 592 -34.08 -32.84 -7.45
C ASP A 592 -33.57 -31.95 -6.31
N GLN A 593 -32.82 -32.55 -5.40
CA GLN A 593 -32.20 -31.86 -4.26
C GLN A 593 -31.26 -30.71 -4.66
N TYR A 594 -30.68 -30.73 -5.87
CA TYR A 594 -29.81 -29.67 -6.35
C TYR A 594 -30.63 -28.47 -6.81
N VAL A 595 -31.72 -28.71 -7.55
CA VAL A 595 -32.66 -27.65 -7.96
C VAL A 595 -33.30 -26.97 -6.75
N VAL A 596 -33.70 -27.73 -5.73
CA VAL A 596 -34.19 -27.16 -4.46
C VAL A 596 -33.13 -26.29 -3.79
N SER A 597 -31.88 -26.77 -3.73
CA SER A 597 -30.76 -26.01 -3.17
C SER A 597 -30.47 -24.75 -3.98
N ALA A 598 -30.61 -24.80 -5.31
CA ALA A 598 -30.46 -23.65 -6.18
C ALA A 598 -31.56 -22.61 -5.95
N ALA A 599 -32.81 -23.04 -5.74
CA ALA A 599 -33.96 -22.16 -5.49
C ALA A 599 -33.91 -21.47 -4.10
N LEU A 600 -33.18 -22.05 -3.14
CA LEU A 600 -32.90 -21.46 -1.84
C LEU A 600 -31.72 -20.46 -1.86
N ASN A 601 -30.86 -20.54 -2.88
CA ASN A 601 -29.67 -19.70 -2.98
C ASN A 601 -30.05 -18.23 -3.17
N GLY A 602 -29.44 -17.34 -2.39
CA GLY A 602 -29.69 -15.89 -2.44
C GLY A 602 -30.88 -15.40 -1.61
N ARG A 603 -31.65 -16.29 -0.96
CA ARG A 603 -32.78 -15.90 -0.10
C ARG A 603 -32.31 -15.36 1.26
N GLU A 604 -32.92 -14.26 1.72
CA GLU A 604 -32.43 -13.53 2.90
C GLU A 604 -32.65 -14.24 4.24
N SER A 605 -33.66 -15.11 4.34
CA SER A 605 -34.11 -15.72 5.60
C SER A 605 -33.42 -17.05 5.94
N VAL A 606 -32.65 -17.59 5.00
CA VAL A 606 -31.95 -18.87 5.11
C VAL A 606 -30.44 -18.69 4.90
N VAL A 607 -29.67 -19.68 5.36
CA VAL A 607 -28.21 -19.70 5.26
C VAL A 607 -27.76 -21.02 4.66
N ASP A 608 -26.97 -20.97 3.58
CA ASP A 608 -26.29 -22.13 3.01
C ASP A 608 -25.09 -22.52 3.90
N LEU A 609 -25.03 -23.79 4.31
CA LEU A 609 -23.93 -24.38 5.07
C LEU A 609 -23.04 -25.29 4.21
N GLY A 610 -23.29 -25.33 2.90
CA GLY A 610 -22.62 -26.16 1.92
C GLY A 610 -23.05 -27.62 1.96
N ARG A 611 -22.74 -28.34 0.86
CA ARG A 611 -23.17 -29.73 0.62
C ARG A 611 -24.69 -29.92 0.77
N LEU A 612 -25.47 -29.00 0.20
CA LEU A 612 -26.94 -29.03 0.15
C LEU A 612 -27.62 -28.92 1.53
N VAL A 613 -26.96 -28.29 2.51
CA VAL A 613 -27.50 -28.13 3.87
C VAL A 613 -27.84 -26.67 4.11
N TRP A 614 -29.05 -26.43 4.58
CA TRP A 614 -29.65 -25.12 4.80
C TRP A 614 -30.12 -24.99 6.24
N ARG A 615 -30.16 -23.76 6.75
CA ARG A 615 -30.76 -23.45 8.06
C ARG A 615 -31.45 -22.09 8.03
N ARG A 616 -32.30 -21.85 9.01
CA ARG A 616 -32.87 -20.52 9.27
C ARG A 616 -31.77 -19.54 9.75
N LYS A 617 -31.88 -18.29 9.32
CA LYS A 617 -31.06 -17.17 9.78
C LYS A 617 -31.61 -16.65 11.12
N GLY A 618 -30.79 -16.65 12.17
CA GLY A 618 -31.18 -16.19 13.52
C GLY A 618 -31.07 -14.66 13.69
N GLU A 619 -31.86 -14.08 14.60
CA GLU A 619 -31.96 -12.62 14.83
C GLU A 619 -30.71 -11.99 15.48
N ASN A 620 -29.90 -12.78 16.20
CA ASN A 620 -28.64 -12.33 16.79
C ASN A 620 -27.48 -12.97 16.03
N GLY A 621 -26.64 -12.15 15.38
CA GLY A 621 -25.41 -12.57 14.68
C GLY A 621 -24.31 -13.17 15.58
N THR A 622 -24.66 -13.83 16.68
CA THR A 622 -23.75 -14.47 17.63
C THR A 622 -24.11 -15.94 17.83
N SER A 623 -23.63 -16.78 16.92
CA SER A 623 -22.77 -17.93 17.24
C SER A 623 -22.45 -18.67 15.95
N SER A 624 -21.16 -18.75 15.67
CA SER A 624 -20.59 -19.70 14.73
C SER A 624 -20.78 -21.11 15.29
N HIS A 625 -21.94 -21.71 15.08
CA HIS A 625 -21.98 -23.15 14.89
C HIS A 625 -21.84 -23.40 13.39
N ALA A 626 -20.57 -23.46 12.97
CA ALA A 626 -20.17 -24.10 11.73
C ALA A 626 -20.97 -25.41 11.58
N ARG A 627 -21.28 -25.78 10.33
CA ARG A 627 -21.91 -27.06 9.98
C ARG A 627 -21.56 -28.11 11.02
N ILE A 628 -22.54 -28.67 11.72
CA ILE A 628 -22.24 -29.55 12.85
C ILE A 628 -21.41 -30.70 12.27
N ASP A 629 -20.16 -30.81 12.71
CA ASP A 629 -19.27 -31.89 12.28
C ASP A 629 -19.98 -33.19 12.63
N ILE A 630 -20.13 -34.10 11.66
CA ILE A 630 -20.78 -35.39 11.89
C ILE A 630 -20.14 -36.07 13.10
N ARG A 631 -18.82 -35.95 13.28
CA ARG A 631 -18.11 -36.46 14.44
C ARG A 631 -18.56 -35.79 15.73
N GLN A 632 -18.63 -34.46 15.78
CA GLN A 632 -19.10 -33.73 16.97
C GLN A 632 -20.56 -34.05 17.30
N ALA A 633 -21.42 -34.17 16.29
CA ALA A 633 -22.81 -34.58 16.50
C ALA A 633 -22.91 -36.02 17.02
N LEU A 634 -22.11 -36.95 16.47
CA LEU A 634 -22.07 -38.34 16.95
C LEU A 634 -21.55 -38.40 18.38
N LEU A 635 -20.55 -37.61 18.74
CA LEU A 635 -20.05 -37.51 20.11
C LEU A 635 -21.13 -36.97 21.04
N PHE A 636 -21.81 -35.90 20.66
CA PHE A 636 -22.92 -35.35 21.45
C PHE A 636 -24.06 -36.37 21.66
N VAL A 637 -24.45 -37.10 20.61
CA VAL A 637 -25.46 -38.18 20.72
C VAL A 637 -24.98 -39.30 21.64
N LEU A 638 -23.69 -39.65 21.60
CA LEU A 638 -23.10 -40.66 22.50
C LEU A 638 -22.97 -40.16 23.94
N GLU A 639 -22.68 -38.88 24.14
CA GLU A 639 -22.59 -38.22 25.45
C GLU A 639 -23.98 -38.16 26.10
N GLU A 640 -25.00 -37.72 25.38
CA GLU A 640 -26.39 -37.71 25.84
C GLU A 640 -26.92 -39.11 26.16
N ALA A 641 -26.56 -40.12 25.36
CA ALA A 641 -26.95 -41.49 25.62
C ALA A 641 -26.24 -42.08 26.85
N GLY A 642 -25.06 -41.58 27.22
CA GLY A 642 -24.28 -42.05 28.35
C GLY A 642 -23.66 -43.45 28.20
N HIS A 643 -23.89 -44.14 27.08
CA HIS A 643 -23.39 -45.49 26.79
C HIS A 643 -23.11 -45.68 25.29
N PRO A 644 -22.37 -46.75 24.88
CA PRO A 644 -22.17 -47.08 23.48
C PRO A 644 -23.48 -47.31 22.73
N LEU A 645 -23.55 -46.88 21.48
CA LEU A 645 -24.74 -47.01 20.63
C LEU A 645 -24.45 -47.79 19.35
N ARG A 646 -25.46 -48.52 18.87
CA ARG A 646 -25.38 -49.24 17.59
C ARG A 646 -25.40 -48.26 16.43
N THR A 647 -24.75 -48.62 15.32
CA THR A 647 -24.65 -47.79 14.10
C THR A 647 -26.02 -47.30 13.60
N ASN A 648 -27.03 -48.18 13.60
CA ASN A 648 -28.38 -47.81 13.14
C ASN A 648 -29.08 -46.83 14.09
N GLU A 649 -28.84 -46.95 15.39
CA GLU A 649 -29.43 -46.07 16.40
C GLU A 649 -28.76 -44.69 16.40
N LEU A 650 -27.43 -44.64 16.25
CA LEU A 650 -26.69 -43.39 16.05
C LEU A 650 -27.19 -42.64 14.81
N ARG A 651 -27.37 -43.34 13.70
CA ARG A 651 -27.92 -42.75 12.47
C ARG A 651 -29.32 -42.20 12.67
N LYS A 652 -30.19 -42.95 13.36
CA LYS A 652 -31.56 -42.52 13.66
C LYS A 652 -31.59 -41.26 14.52
N ARG A 653 -30.89 -41.26 15.66
CA ARG A 653 -30.84 -40.11 16.58
C ARG A 653 -30.14 -38.90 15.96
N LEU A 654 -29.13 -39.13 15.12
CA LEU A 654 -28.50 -38.06 14.35
C LEU A 654 -29.47 -37.47 13.33
N ASN A 655 -30.25 -38.30 12.63
CA ASN A 655 -31.27 -37.84 11.67
C ASN A 655 -32.37 -37.00 12.32
N GLU A 656 -32.75 -37.31 13.56
CA GLU A 656 -33.76 -36.54 14.30
C GLU A 656 -33.25 -35.13 14.67
N LYS A 657 -31.94 -34.97 14.91
CA LYS A 657 -31.31 -33.67 15.24
C LYS A 657 -30.78 -32.91 14.03
N ARG A 658 -30.61 -33.60 12.89
CA ARG A 658 -30.03 -33.08 11.66
C ARG A 658 -30.59 -33.83 10.46
N GLY A 659 -31.09 -33.12 9.45
CA GLY A 659 -31.38 -33.73 8.15
C GLY A 659 -30.10 -34.30 7.52
N THR A 660 -29.91 -35.63 7.52
CA THR A 660 -28.84 -36.26 6.75
C THR A 660 -29.42 -37.24 5.74
N ASN A 661 -29.09 -37.05 4.46
CA ASN A 661 -29.57 -37.91 3.38
C ASN A 661 -28.48 -38.84 2.82
N GLN A 662 -27.36 -38.98 3.53
CA GLN A 662 -26.26 -39.86 3.12
C GLN A 662 -26.11 -41.01 4.10
N THR A 663 -25.95 -42.23 3.58
CA THR A 663 -25.30 -43.34 4.28
C THR A 663 -23.86 -42.94 4.59
N PHE A 664 -23.64 -42.16 5.65
CA PHE A 664 -22.29 -41.79 6.06
C PHE A 664 -21.59 -42.99 6.68
N GLN A 665 -20.32 -43.16 6.31
CA GLN A 665 -19.44 -44.11 6.96
C GLN A 665 -18.88 -43.45 8.22
N ILE A 666 -19.07 -44.11 9.35
CA ILE A 666 -18.45 -43.69 10.61
C ILE A 666 -17.03 -44.26 10.60
N VAL A 667 -16.04 -43.38 10.69
CA VAL A 667 -14.62 -43.75 10.75
C VAL A 667 -14.14 -43.54 12.18
N PRO A 668 -13.44 -44.51 12.79
CA PRO A 668 -12.88 -44.33 14.12
C PRO A 668 -11.80 -43.25 14.09
N ALA A 669 -11.91 -42.28 15.00
CA ALA A 669 -10.95 -41.21 15.23
C ALA A 669 -11.20 -40.64 16.62
N ASP A 670 -10.14 -40.52 17.43
CA ASP A 670 -10.24 -40.05 18.81
C ASP A 670 -11.02 -38.71 18.90
N PRO A 671 -12.02 -38.59 19.82
CA PRO A 671 -12.40 -39.55 20.87
C PRO A 671 -13.46 -40.59 20.45
N LEU A 672 -13.98 -40.55 19.21
CA LEU A 672 -14.98 -41.50 18.68
C LEU A 672 -14.31 -42.79 18.19
N ILE A 673 -14.61 -43.92 18.81
CA ILE A 673 -14.01 -45.21 18.43
C ILE A 673 -15.06 -46.30 18.26
N ARG A 674 -14.72 -47.32 17.49
CA ARG A 674 -15.51 -48.55 17.46
C ARG A 674 -15.19 -49.34 18.73
N VAL A 675 -16.20 -49.78 19.45
CA VAL A 675 -16.03 -50.56 20.70
C VAL A 675 -16.54 -51.99 20.59
N GLY A 676 -17.06 -52.36 19.41
CA GLY A 676 -17.49 -53.70 19.07
C GLY A 676 -18.11 -53.75 17.67
N THR A 677 -18.61 -54.92 17.27
CA THR A 677 -19.25 -55.09 15.95
C THR A 677 -20.46 -54.17 15.81
N SER A 678 -20.36 -53.19 14.90
CA SER A 678 -21.39 -52.16 14.65
C SER A 678 -21.74 -51.28 15.88
N LEU A 679 -20.89 -51.27 16.90
CA LEU A 679 -21.07 -50.55 18.16
C LEU A 679 -20.00 -49.46 18.30
N TRP A 680 -20.43 -48.25 18.66
CA TRP A 680 -19.58 -47.06 18.73
C TRP A 680 -19.63 -46.45 20.12
N GLY A 681 -18.51 -45.90 20.57
CA GLY A 681 -18.36 -45.29 21.89
C GLY A 681 -17.24 -44.26 21.92
N ILE A 682 -16.97 -43.76 23.12
CA ILE A 682 -15.98 -42.73 23.42
C ILE A 682 -14.77 -43.38 24.07
N ASN A 683 -13.56 -43.13 23.56
CA ASN A 683 -12.31 -43.78 23.96
C ASN A 683 -12.10 -43.87 25.48
N ASP A 684 -12.11 -42.72 26.16
CA ASP A 684 -11.84 -42.67 27.61
C ASP A 684 -12.95 -43.27 28.48
N ARG A 685 -14.17 -43.37 27.95
CA ARG A 685 -15.37 -43.79 28.68
C ARG A 685 -15.66 -45.28 28.49
N ASP A 686 -15.67 -45.72 27.24
CA ASP A 686 -16.29 -46.96 26.80
C ASP A 686 -15.28 -48.08 26.53
N VAL A 687 -13.98 -47.83 26.75
CA VAL A 687 -12.91 -48.82 26.57
C VAL A 687 -12.09 -48.99 27.86
N PRO A 688 -11.71 -50.24 28.20
CA PRO A 688 -10.99 -50.54 29.43
C PRO A 688 -9.55 -50.00 29.45
N ILE A 689 -8.89 -49.91 28.29
CA ILE A 689 -7.50 -49.45 28.18
C ILE A 689 -7.47 -47.92 28.11
N LYS A 690 -7.00 -47.27 29.18
CA LYS A 690 -6.97 -45.79 29.28
C LYS A 690 -5.85 -45.18 28.44
N ARG A 691 -6.02 -43.92 28.00
CA ARG A 691 -5.08 -43.20 27.12
C ARG A 691 -3.62 -43.32 27.52
N GLN A 692 -3.32 -43.20 28.80
CA GLN A 692 -1.95 -43.28 29.33
C GLN A 692 -1.26 -44.63 29.02
N ASP A 693 -2.03 -45.71 28.88
CA ASP A 693 -1.54 -47.07 28.63
C ASP A 693 -1.56 -47.44 27.13
N GLN A 694 -2.23 -46.64 26.29
CA GLN A 694 -2.38 -46.91 24.85
C GLN A 694 -1.04 -46.80 24.08
N GLY A 695 -0.11 -45.94 24.52
CA GLY A 695 1.22 -45.85 23.91
C GLY A 695 2.04 -47.14 24.04
N HIS A 696 1.96 -47.81 25.20
CA HIS A 696 2.59 -49.11 25.41
C HIS A 696 1.96 -50.18 24.52
N LEU A 697 0.63 -50.14 24.38
CA LEU A 697 -0.12 -51.05 23.52
C LEU A 697 0.28 -50.91 22.04
N ILE A 698 0.41 -49.69 21.54
CA ILE A 698 0.87 -49.40 20.17
C ILE A 698 2.29 -49.94 19.96
N THR A 699 3.19 -49.68 20.90
CA THR A 699 4.57 -50.18 20.86
C THR A 699 4.61 -51.70 20.81
N LEU A 700 3.80 -52.37 21.65
CA LEU A 700 3.67 -53.82 21.66
C LEU A 700 3.15 -54.35 20.31
N ALA A 701 2.11 -53.74 19.74
CA ALA A 701 1.56 -54.14 18.45
C ALA A 701 2.59 -54.01 17.31
N LYS A 702 3.34 -52.90 17.26
CA LYS A 702 4.42 -52.70 16.29
C LYS A 702 5.52 -53.75 16.44
N SER A 703 5.91 -54.10 17.67
CA SER A 703 6.89 -55.16 17.94
C SER A 703 6.40 -56.52 17.43
N ILE A 704 5.17 -56.92 17.80
CA ILE A 704 4.60 -58.21 17.38
C ILE A 704 4.50 -58.28 15.85
N LEU A 705 4.04 -57.23 15.18
CA LEU A 705 3.97 -57.20 13.72
C LEU A 705 5.36 -57.32 13.09
N THR A 706 6.35 -56.62 13.63
CA THR A 706 7.74 -56.68 13.14
C THR A 706 8.30 -58.09 13.22
N ASP A 707 8.04 -58.80 14.33
CA ASP A 707 8.49 -60.17 14.54
C ASP A 707 7.76 -61.17 13.63
N LEU A 708 6.44 -61.01 13.45
CA LEU A 708 5.62 -61.87 12.58
C LEU A 708 5.87 -61.64 11.08
N ARG A 709 6.29 -60.43 10.69
CA ARG A 709 6.49 -59.98 9.30
C ARG A 709 5.25 -60.07 8.39
N HIS A 710 4.07 -60.27 8.97
CA HIS A 710 2.78 -60.32 8.30
C HIS A 710 1.68 -59.77 9.20
N GLY A 711 0.53 -59.41 8.63
CA GLY A 711 -0.58 -58.83 9.37
C GLY A 711 -1.29 -59.81 10.31
N ILE A 712 -1.96 -59.27 11.33
CA ILE A 712 -2.77 -60.01 12.32
C ILE A 712 -4.24 -59.82 11.99
N HIS A 713 -4.99 -60.90 11.76
CA HIS A 713 -6.43 -60.79 11.55
C HIS A 713 -7.15 -60.48 12.88
N VAL A 714 -8.27 -59.74 12.84
CA VAL A 714 -9.04 -59.38 14.05
C VAL A 714 -9.43 -60.59 14.92
N THR A 715 -9.74 -61.74 14.30
CA THR A 715 -10.07 -62.98 15.03
C THR A 715 -8.88 -63.62 15.73
N GLU A 716 -7.65 -63.24 15.37
CA GLU A 716 -6.42 -63.74 15.99
C GLU A 716 -5.91 -62.78 17.07
N ALA A 717 -6.58 -61.62 17.29
CA ALA A 717 -6.10 -60.60 18.20
C ALA A 717 -5.87 -61.14 19.62
N THR A 718 -6.78 -61.96 20.14
CA THR A 718 -6.67 -62.57 21.48
C THR A 718 -5.47 -63.51 21.63
N LYS A 719 -4.96 -64.09 20.54
CA LYS A 719 -3.75 -64.93 20.54
C LYS A 719 -2.49 -64.12 20.81
N TYR A 720 -2.42 -62.91 20.25
CA TYR A 720 -1.23 -62.06 20.30
C TYR A 720 -1.28 -61.02 21.42
N PHE A 721 -2.49 -60.61 21.83
CA PHE A 721 -2.74 -59.59 22.84
C PHE A 721 -3.40 -60.18 24.11
N PHE A 722 -2.92 -61.34 24.56
CA PHE A 722 -3.54 -62.14 25.63
C PHE A 722 -3.40 -61.55 27.05
N ASN A 723 -2.43 -60.66 27.28
CA ASN A 723 -2.17 -60.04 28.59
C ASN A 723 -2.92 -58.70 28.81
N LEU A 724 -3.85 -58.35 27.93
CA LEU A 724 -4.63 -57.11 28.06
C LEU A 724 -5.88 -57.34 28.91
N PRO A 725 -6.43 -56.27 29.53
CA PRO A 725 -7.80 -56.29 30.05
C PRO A 725 -8.77 -56.80 28.98
N GLU A 726 -9.86 -57.46 29.40
CA GLU A 726 -10.87 -57.98 28.48
C GLU A 726 -11.41 -56.85 27.59
N ILE A 727 -11.06 -56.91 26.30
CA ILE A 727 -11.38 -55.89 25.30
C ILE A 727 -11.87 -56.57 24.03
N ASP A 728 -12.90 -56.02 23.42
CA ASP A 728 -13.37 -56.50 22.13
C ASP A 728 -12.27 -56.32 21.07
N PRO A 729 -11.98 -57.33 20.23
CA PRO A 729 -10.95 -57.24 19.19
C PRO A 729 -11.14 -56.06 18.22
N GLU A 730 -12.38 -55.66 17.92
CA GLU A 730 -12.66 -54.49 17.10
C GLU A 730 -12.30 -53.19 17.84
N ALA A 731 -12.52 -53.14 19.15
CA ALA A 731 -12.12 -52.03 19.99
C ALA A 731 -10.60 -51.90 20.08
N LEU A 732 -9.91 -53.03 20.26
CA LEU A 732 -8.46 -53.10 20.26
C LEU A 732 -7.87 -52.61 18.93
N PHE A 733 -8.39 -53.07 17.79
CA PHE A 733 -7.93 -52.62 16.47
C PHE A 733 -8.25 -51.13 16.25
N SER A 734 -9.43 -50.67 16.68
CA SER A 734 -9.82 -49.26 16.60
C SER A 734 -8.87 -48.35 17.38
N LEU A 735 -8.37 -48.78 18.55
CA LEU A 735 -7.37 -48.04 19.31
C LEU A 735 -6.01 -48.02 18.62
N LEU A 736 -5.57 -49.17 18.12
CA LEU A 736 -4.26 -49.31 17.47
C LEU A 736 -4.15 -48.47 16.18
N THR A 737 -5.24 -48.33 15.42
CA THR A 737 -5.27 -47.50 14.20
C THR A 737 -5.38 -46.00 14.46
N LEU A 738 -5.43 -45.56 15.72
CA LEU A 738 -5.26 -44.14 16.03
C LEU A 738 -3.81 -43.68 15.78
N ASP A 739 -2.86 -44.63 15.75
CA ASP A 739 -1.48 -44.39 15.36
C ASP A 739 -1.33 -44.47 13.83
N ASN A 740 -0.62 -43.51 13.24
CA ASN A 740 -0.50 -43.39 11.79
C ASN A 740 0.34 -44.50 11.14
N ASP A 741 1.17 -45.21 11.90
CA ASP A 741 2.02 -46.29 11.37
C ASP A 741 1.29 -47.65 11.34
N LEU A 742 0.06 -47.71 11.83
CA LEU A 742 -0.76 -48.92 11.86
C LEU A 742 -2.01 -48.74 10.98
N ARG A 743 -2.31 -49.76 10.18
CA ARG A 743 -3.48 -49.80 9.29
C ARG A 743 -4.25 -51.10 9.48
N VAL A 744 -5.55 -51.03 9.20
CA VAL A 744 -6.40 -52.23 9.08
C VAL A 744 -6.89 -52.33 7.64
N SER A 745 -6.64 -53.46 6.99
CA SER A 745 -7.06 -53.69 5.60
C SER A 745 -8.57 -53.97 5.50
N GLN A 746 -9.10 -53.95 4.27
CA GLN A 746 -10.47 -54.39 3.98
C GLN A 746 -10.74 -55.83 4.47
N GLY A 747 -9.73 -56.71 4.36
CA GLY A 747 -9.72 -58.06 4.92
C GLY A 747 -9.58 -58.14 6.45
N ARG A 748 -9.65 -57.00 7.17
CA ARG A 748 -9.57 -56.89 8.64
C ARG A 748 -8.24 -57.38 9.25
N TYR A 749 -7.13 -57.18 8.53
CA TYR A 749 -5.79 -57.42 9.07
C TYR A 749 -5.17 -56.13 9.57
N LEU A 750 -4.66 -56.12 10.79
CA LEU A 750 -3.79 -55.07 11.31
C LEU A 750 -2.36 -55.27 10.76
N PHE A 751 -1.74 -54.22 10.22
CA PHE A 751 -0.38 -54.25 9.66
C PHE A 751 0.31 -52.89 9.78
N LEU A 752 1.63 -52.86 9.52
CA LEU A 752 2.41 -51.63 9.50
C LEU A 752 2.17 -50.87 8.18
N ASP A 753 1.89 -49.58 8.26
CA ASP A 753 1.64 -48.72 7.09
C ASP A 753 2.80 -48.76 6.08
N SER A 754 4.05 -48.86 6.59
CA SER A 754 5.26 -48.98 5.79
C SER A 754 5.34 -50.22 4.90
N TRP A 755 4.49 -51.23 5.13
CA TRP A 755 4.43 -52.41 4.28
C TRP A 755 3.54 -52.24 3.06
N GLY A 756 2.67 -51.23 3.02
CA GLY A 756 1.66 -51.02 1.98
C GLY A 756 0.50 -52.03 2.01
N GLU A 757 0.77 -53.29 2.37
CA GLU A 757 -0.21 -54.37 2.43
C GLU A 757 -0.02 -55.30 3.64
N PRO A 758 -1.05 -56.09 4.04
CA PRO A 758 -0.94 -57.02 5.16
C PRO A 758 -0.02 -58.23 4.94
N ARG A 759 0.44 -58.47 3.70
CA ARG A 759 1.24 -59.65 3.31
C ARG A 759 0.55 -60.99 3.63
N ARG A 760 -0.78 -61.00 3.64
CA ARG A 760 -1.64 -62.19 3.82
C ARG A 760 -2.90 -62.01 2.98
N LEU A 761 -3.39 -63.12 2.44
CA LEU A 761 -4.63 -63.14 1.68
C LEU A 761 -5.84 -63.01 2.61
N SER A 762 -6.78 -62.17 2.21
CA SER A 762 -8.13 -62.14 2.76
C SER A 762 -8.94 -63.36 2.33
N LEU A 763 -10.10 -63.56 2.97
CA LEU A 763 -10.99 -64.68 2.64
C LEU A 763 -11.45 -64.65 1.17
N PRO A 764 -11.90 -63.51 0.60
CA PRO A 764 -12.24 -63.45 -0.82
C PRO A 764 -11.05 -63.71 -1.76
N GLU A 765 -9.87 -63.16 -1.45
CA GLU A 765 -8.67 -63.34 -2.29
C GLU A 765 -8.17 -64.78 -2.27
N ALA A 766 -8.16 -65.42 -1.10
CA ALA A 766 -7.82 -66.83 -0.97
C ALA A 766 -8.86 -67.73 -1.65
N LEU A 767 -10.14 -67.37 -1.57
CA LEU A 767 -11.22 -68.10 -2.23
C LEU A 767 -11.10 -68.01 -3.76
N ASP A 768 -10.92 -66.82 -4.33
CA ASP A 768 -10.75 -66.65 -5.79
C ASP A 768 -9.46 -67.33 -6.29
N ARG A 769 -8.37 -67.27 -5.53
CA ARG A 769 -7.14 -68.01 -5.86
C ARG A 769 -7.35 -69.53 -5.88
N VAL A 770 -8.08 -70.09 -4.91
CA VAL A 770 -8.35 -71.53 -4.86
C VAL A 770 -9.32 -71.95 -5.97
N LEU A 771 -10.32 -71.12 -6.27
CA LEU A 771 -11.30 -71.40 -7.33
C LEU A 771 -10.72 -71.22 -8.74
N SER A 772 -9.67 -70.42 -8.91
CA SER A 772 -8.95 -70.24 -10.18
C SER A 772 -7.88 -71.32 -10.45
N GLU A 773 -7.73 -72.31 -9.56
CA GLU A 773 -6.92 -73.49 -9.86
C GLU A 773 -7.60 -74.32 -10.97
N ASP A 774 -6.93 -74.47 -12.12
CA ASP A 774 -7.47 -75.12 -13.32
C ASP A 774 -8.08 -76.51 -13.07
N GLN A 775 -9.30 -76.72 -13.60
CA GLN A 775 -10.03 -77.99 -13.67
C GLN A 775 -10.37 -78.70 -12.34
N LYS A 776 -10.71 -77.97 -11.28
CA LYS A 776 -11.20 -78.57 -10.03
C LYS A 776 -12.55 -78.04 -9.57
N THR A 777 -13.49 -78.96 -9.32
CA THR A 777 -14.69 -78.70 -8.51
C THR A 777 -14.42 -79.09 -7.06
N TRP A 778 -14.94 -78.33 -6.11
CA TRP A 778 -14.60 -78.47 -4.70
C TRP A 778 -15.83 -78.78 -3.84
N SER A 779 -15.72 -79.75 -2.94
CA SER A 779 -16.70 -79.87 -1.86
C SER A 779 -16.51 -78.72 -0.87
N LEU A 780 -17.57 -78.31 -0.16
CA LEU A 780 -17.48 -77.22 0.82
C LEU A 780 -16.39 -77.48 1.88
N GLU A 781 -16.18 -78.75 2.26
CA GLU A 781 -15.17 -79.14 3.26
C GLU A 781 -13.74 -79.14 2.71
N ALA A 782 -13.54 -79.59 1.47
CA ALA A 782 -12.25 -79.51 0.79
C ALA A 782 -11.86 -78.06 0.52
N LEU A 783 -12.82 -77.25 0.07
CA LEU A 783 -12.65 -75.82 -0.15
C LEU A 783 -12.31 -75.09 1.15
N HIS A 784 -13.03 -75.36 2.23
CA HIS A 784 -12.76 -74.79 3.55
C HIS A 784 -11.36 -75.08 4.04
N THR A 785 -10.91 -76.33 3.91
CA THR A 785 -9.56 -76.74 4.29
C THR A 785 -8.50 -76.03 3.44
N ARG A 786 -8.69 -76.00 2.12
CA ARG A 786 -7.74 -75.40 1.17
C ARG A 786 -7.64 -73.88 1.36
N VAL A 787 -8.77 -73.20 1.54
CA VAL A 787 -8.83 -71.74 1.78
C VAL A 787 -8.18 -71.38 3.12
N MET A 788 -8.40 -72.16 4.18
CA MET A 788 -7.69 -71.94 5.46
C MET A 788 -6.17 -72.10 5.32
N ALA A 789 -5.73 -73.06 4.50
CA ALA A 789 -4.31 -73.25 4.21
C ALA A 789 -3.70 -72.06 3.44
N GLU A 790 -4.39 -71.53 2.41
CA GLU A 790 -3.95 -70.34 1.66
C GLU A 790 -3.92 -69.07 2.52
N MET A 791 -4.89 -68.90 3.42
CA MET A 791 -4.93 -67.73 4.33
C MET A 791 -3.96 -67.87 5.51
N ALA A 792 -3.42 -69.07 5.74
CA ALA A 792 -2.66 -69.46 6.92
C ALA A 792 -3.36 -69.09 8.25
N ARG A 793 -4.70 -69.20 8.31
CA ARG A 793 -5.49 -69.03 9.54
C ARG A 793 -6.77 -69.85 9.54
N PRO A 794 -7.30 -70.18 10.73
CA PRO A 794 -8.65 -70.71 10.84
C PRO A 794 -9.69 -69.69 10.34
N CYS A 795 -10.75 -70.20 9.75
CA CYS A 795 -11.94 -69.47 9.34
C CYS A 795 -13.16 -70.33 9.69
N GLU A 796 -14.28 -69.73 10.10
CA GLU A 796 -15.51 -70.51 10.33
C GLU A 796 -16.14 -70.96 9.02
N LYS A 797 -16.78 -72.14 9.01
CA LYS A 797 -17.49 -72.66 7.82
C LYS A 797 -18.59 -71.70 7.36
N THR A 798 -19.25 -70.99 8.29
CA THR A 798 -20.26 -69.95 8.05
C THR A 798 -19.71 -68.75 7.28
N ALA A 799 -18.51 -68.29 7.64
CA ALA A 799 -17.84 -67.17 6.96
C ALA A 799 -17.45 -67.54 5.51
N LEU A 800 -16.98 -68.77 5.29
CA LEU A 800 -16.74 -69.28 3.93
C LEU A 800 -18.03 -69.35 3.11
N SER A 801 -19.10 -69.89 3.68
CA SER A 801 -20.41 -69.95 3.00
C SER A 801 -20.92 -68.56 2.60
N GLY A 802 -20.72 -67.56 3.45
CA GLY A 802 -21.06 -66.16 3.12
C GLY A 802 -20.17 -65.58 2.02
N ALA A 803 -18.86 -65.86 2.05
CA ALA A 803 -17.93 -65.41 1.01
C ALA A 803 -18.24 -66.03 -0.37
N LEU A 804 -18.67 -67.29 -0.40
CA LEU A 804 -19.12 -67.96 -1.63
C LEU A 804 -20.29 -67.25 -2.29
N GLN A 805 -21.30 -66.85 -1.51
CA GLN A 805 -22.49 -66.13 -2.01
C GLN A 805 -22.18 -64.76 -2.62
N GLY A 806 -21.06 -64.14 -2.24
CA GLY A 806 -20.60 -62.86 -2.76
C GLY A 806 -19.48 -62.96 -3.80
N SER A 807 -19.17 -64.16 -4.27
CA SER A 807 -18.07 -64.43 -5.21
C SER A 807 -18.60 -64.95 -6.56
N ARG A 808 -17.71 -65.10 -7.55
CA ARG A 808 -18.02 -65.76 -8.84
C ARG A 808 -18.09 -67.29 -8.71
N ALA A 809 -18.38 -67.82 -7.54
CA ALA A 809 -18.44 -69.25 -7.31
C ALA A 809 -19.84 -69.78 -7.66
N GLU A 810 -19.90 -70.75 -8.55
CA GLU A 810 -21.12 -71.45 -8.92
C GLU A 810 -21.13 -72.86 -8.33
N ARG A 811 -22.33 -73.43 -8.26
CA ARG A 811 -22.55 -74.76 -7.70
C ARG A 811 -23.11 -75.68 -8.77
N ASP A 812 -22.43 -76.80 -9.01
CA ASP A 812 -22.87 -77.81 -9.98
C ASP A 812 -24.03 -78.66 -9.45
N GLU A 813 -24.58 -79.50 -10.32
CA GLU A 813 -25.69 -80.43 -10.01
C GLU A 813 -25.36 -81.45 -8.90
N ASN A 814 -24.08 -81.70 -8.65
CA ASN A 814 -23.59 -82.58 -7.56
C ASN A 814 -23.33 -81.80 -6.26
N GLY A 815 -23.59 -80.49 -6.25
CA GLY A 815 -23.41 -79.62 -5.11
C GLY A 815 -21.97 -79.18 -4.86
N MET A 816 -21.07 -79.34 -5.82
CA MET A 816 -19.66 -78.95 -5.78
C MET A 816 -19.48 -77.51 -6.31
N TRP A 817 -18.50 -76.80 -5.76
CA TRP A 817 -18.22 -75.41 -6.08
C TRP A 817 -17.12 -75.26 -7.12
N PHE A 818 -17.31 -74.37 -8.09
CA PHE A 818 -16.32 -74.04 -9.13
C PHE A 818 -16.41 -72.54 -9.49
N ARG A 819 -15.44 -72.03 -10.26
CA ARG A 819 -15.45 -70.64 -10.73
C ARG A 819 -16.38 -70.51 -11.95
N GLY A 820 -17.40 -69.68 -11.85
CA GLY A 820 -18.27 -69.33 -12.98
C GLY A 820 -17.61 -68.33 -13.93
N ASP A 821 -17.94 -68.43 -15.21
CA ASP A 821 -17.56 -67.49 -16.26
C ASP A 821 -18.46 -66.24 -16.16
N GLY A 822 -18.00 -65.19 -15.47
CA GLY A 822 -18.80 -63.97 -15.31
C GLY A 822 -18.82 -63.09 -16.57
N ASP A 823 -20.01 -62.66 -17.01
CA ASP A 823 -20.21 -61.59 -18.00
C ASP A 823 -19.54 -60.27 -17.55
N ASP A 824 -18.94 -59.56 -18.52
CA ASP A 824 -18.24 -58.25 -18.38
C ASP A 824 -19.14 -57.09 -17.90
#